data_AF-A0A2N6FNU2-F1
#
_entry.id   AF-A0A2N6FNU2-F1
#
_cell.length_a   1.000
_cell.length_b   1.000
_cell.length_c   1.000
_cell.angle_alpha   90.00
_cell.angle_beta   90.00
_cell.angle_gamma   90.00
#
_symmetry.space_group_name_H-M   'P 1'
#
loop_
_entity.id
_entity.type
_entity.pdbx_description
1 polymer ?
#
loop_
_entity_poly.entity_id
_entity_poly.type
_entity_poly.pdbx_seq_one_letter_code
_entity_poly.pdbx_strand_id
1 'polypeptide(L)'
;MNYLKILGASGSKTKFTGTTSFQIFKDIIVDAGNVIGTLGDEALKINHIFLTHSHSDHIIDLPFIIEGFFEQRTEPLVVYGSEETINSLKAHTFNDEIWPDFSKINLLNSEEKSLVFKMINANETIHLNTYSITPFIANHIPGSFGFKIIKDHQNGYVISGDTYENKVLWDVINGDKRIKSLIIECSFPSNMQELAQTSKHLTPKILKKELNNLKREDVQIFIYHLKPLYYKKMLEEINEFKILSKGGKILEDGDVIHIETGKIEIDAITNYKFERIMEINLELSSQRDKNKLFEMILTLTRELTHSEAGTLYLMGKDKKTLEFKVVQNKPLNIEMGGTRDNLTWKPLPLYLEDGSKNINMVAVVSAMENKIINIPDVYNDKKYDFEGTKRFDKSTGFRSQSMLVIPLTNHEKDVIGVLQLINKSKVLNKIIPFNSEDKAIIKALAGQAAMALTNTLLISSLDDFLNAYVNTIAQAIDAKSKHTMNHIGNVSKVSKLIAEAINKNKTIYKNVHYTKNDFRQIKLAAAMHDIGKISIPESVIDKSTKLETIFDKIELIKIRFEIIKKDLEILFLKKQISEKDYFESLEQIKDDLKFIEEANIGSEFMDDKKIERIKLISEYSYTLKNEKIPLLNEDEIKNLSIRKGTLTQEEKDIMNSHAQLSLDMLSKLPFPKKYSKVLDIAVNHHEKLNGKGYPRGLSEKDLTLEDKIMILSDIFEALTARDRPYKEGKKLSEVFNILSAMAKNNEIDAQLLKFFHDSEVLYDYAKEELNPSQIDKSELDL
;
A
#
# COMPACT_ATOMS: atom_id res chain seq x y z
N MET A 1 -38.96 5.66 -22.64
CA MET A 1 -38.32 4.33 -22.58
C MET A 1 -39.02 3.41 -23.57
N ASN A 2 -38.29 2.64 -24.39
CA ASN A 2 -38.83 1.67 -25.35
C ASN A 2 -38.65 0.22 -24.86
N TYR A 3 -38.51 0.03 -23.56
CA TYR A 3 -38.14 -1.25 -22.97
C TYR A 3 -38.94 -1.55 -21.69
N LEU A 4 -39.03 -2.84 -21.37
CA LEU A 4 -39.50 -3.39 -20.09
C LEU A 4 -38.26 -3.77 -19.26
N LYS A 5 -38.07 -3.15 -18.10
CA LYS A 5 -36.96 -3.47 -17.19
C LYS A 5 -37.43 -4.42 -16.10
N ILE A 6 -36.69 -5.50 -15.90
CA ILE A 6 -37.02 -6.54 -14.92
C ILE A 6 -36.38 -6.15 -13.59
N LEU A 7 -37.22 -5.76 -12.61
CA LEU A 7 -36.74 -5.36 -11.28
C LEU A 7 -36.57 -6.57 -10.37
N GLY A 8 -37.44 -7.57 -10.51
CA GLY A 8 -37.29 -8.89 -9.92
C GLY A 8 -38.06 -9.94 -10.72
N ALA A 9 -37.46 -11.11 -10.93
CA ALA A 9 -38.03 -12.19 -11.73
C ALA A 9 -38.20 -13.50 -10.95
N SER A 10 -37.87 -13.56 -9.67
CA SER A 10 -37.93 -14.82 -8.92
C SER A 10 -39.25 -15.02 -8.18
N GLY A 11 -39.67 -16.29 -8.04
CA GLY A 11 -40.81 -16.68 -7.20
C GLY A 11 -40.44 -16.98 -5.74
N SER A 12 -39.28 -16.47 -5.29
CA SER A 12 -38.84 -16.45 -3.89
C SER A 12 -37.71 -15.43 -3.70
N LYS A 13 -37.55 -14.90 -2.48
CA LYS A 13 -36.49 -13.96 -2.12
C LYS A 13 -35.23 -14.70 -1.70
N THR A 14 -34.08 -14.35 -2.27
CA THR A 14 -32.76 -14.87 -1.83
C THR A 14 -31.78 -13.72 -1.63
N LYS A 15 -30.55 -14.01 -1.20
CA LYS A 15 -29.49 -13.00 -1.11
C LYS A 15 -29.19 -12.31 -2.45
N PHE A 16 -29.44 -12.97 -3.58
CA PHE A 16 -29.01 -12.51 -4.90
C PHE A 16 -30.16 -12.32 -5.90
N THR A 17 -31.39 -12.65 -5.52
CA THR A 17 -32.56 -12.56 -6.41
C THR A 17 -33.75 -11.99 -5.64
N GLY A 18 -34.40 -10.99 -6.25
CA GLY A 18 -35.61 -10.35 -5.78
C GLY A 18 -36.88 -10.98 -6.35
N THR A 19 -38.00 -10.70 -5.70
CA THR A 19 -39.31 -11.20 -6.12
C THR A 19 -39.98 -10.30 -7.16
N THR A 20 -41.06 -10.79 -7.78
CA THR A 20 -41.68 -10.23 -8.98
C THR A 20 -41.90 -8.72 -8.94
N SER A 21 -41.28 -8.01 -9.89
CA SER A 21 -41.55 -6.60 -10.17
C SER A 21 -40.99 -6.19 -11.52
N PHE A 22 -41.74 -5.37 -12.26
CA PHE A 22 -41.40 -4.95 -13.61
C PHE A 22 -41.62 -3.46 -13.81
N GLN A 23 -40.63 -2.76 -14.37
CA GLN A 23 -40.74 -1.35 -14.72
C GLN A 23 -41.08 -1.20 -16.20
N ILE A 24 -42.28 -0.66 -16.46
CA ILE A 24 -42.83 -0.45 -17.81
C ILE A 24 -42.49 0.95 -18.31
N PHE A 25 -42.52 1.93 -17.41
CA PHE A 25 -42.15 3.31 -17.67
C PHE A 25 -41.50 3.91 -16.42
N LYS A 26 -40.93 5.12 -16.54
CA LYS A 26 -40.16 5.76 -15.44
C LYS A 26 -40.92 5.82 -14.11
N ASP A 27 -42.24 5.92 -14.17
CA ASP A 27 -43.17 6.10 -13.05
C ASP A 27 -44.23 4.98 -12.94
N ILE A 28 -44.19 3.97 -13.82
CA ILE A 28 -45.18 2.87 -13.90
C ILE A 28 -44.48 1.51 -13.72
N ILE A 29 -44.92 0.74 -12.73
CA ILE A 29 -44.49 -0.64 -12.49
C ILE A 29 -45.68 -1.61 -12.44
N VAL A 30 -45.41 -2.88 -12.72
CA VAL A 30 -46.28 -4.02 -12.44
C VAL A 30 -45.65 -4.86 -11.35
N ASP A 31 -46.41 -5.09 -10.28
CA ASP A 31 -45.98 -5.68 -9.00
C ASP A 31 -44.82 -4.90 -8.32
N ALA A 32 -44.71 -5.10 -7.01
CA ALA A 32 -43.80 -4.40 -6.11
C ALA A 32 -43.04 -5.38 -5.19
N GLY A 33 -42.46 -6.44 -5.76
CA GLY A 33 -41.66 -7.42 -5.02
C GLY A 33 -40.20 -7.01 -4.74
N ASN A 34 -39.53 -6.33 -5.68
CA ASN A 34 -38.12 -5.95 -5.59
C ASN A 34 -37.83 -4.63 -6.31
N VAL A 35 -38.51 -3.56 -5.88
CA VAL A 35 -38.37 -2.24 -6.46
C VAL A 35 -37.17 -1.51 -5.86
N ILE A 36 -37.04 -1.53 -4.53
CA ILE A 36 -36.00 -0.76 -3.83
C ILE A 36 -34.63 -1.36 -4.09
N GLY A 37 -34.54 -2.70 -4.06
CA GLY A 37 -33.27 -3.40 -4.29
C GLY A 37 -32.65 -3.11 -5.67
N THR A 38 -33.48 -2.84 -6.68
CA THR A 38 -33.02 -2.62 -8.06
C THR A 38 -32.98 -1.14 -8.46
N LEU A 39 -33.92 -0.31 -8.01
CA LEU A 39 -33.99 1.11 -8.39
C LEU A 39 -33.29 2.05 -7.39
N GLY A 40 -33.10 1.65 -6.13
CA GLY A 40 -32.60 2.55 -5.08
C GLY A 40 -33.43 3.83 -4.99
N ASP A 41 -32.78 4.99 -5.00
CA ASP A 41 -33.42 6.30 -4.90
C ASP A 41 -34.35 6.63 -6.09
N GLU A 42 -34.15 6.00 -7.25
CA GLU A 42 -35.02 6.18 -8.42
C GLU A 42 -36.44 5.64 -8.17
N ALA A 43 -36.64 4.82 -7.14
CA ALA A 43 -37.97 4.37 -6.70
C ALA A 43 -38.89 5.54 -6.30
N LEU A 44 -38.33 6.71 -5.92
CA LEU A 44 -39.10 7.94 -5.68
C LEU A 44 -39.98 8.34 -6.88
N LYS A 45 -39.53 8.06 -8.11
CA LYS A 45 -40.24 8.46 -9.34
C LYS A 45 -41.45 7.57 -9.64
N ILE A 46 -41.61 6.44 -8.93
CA ILE A 46 -42.73 5.53 -9.13
C ILE A 46 -44.00 6.14 -8.53
N ASN A 47 -45.01 6.36 -9.37
CA ASN A 47 -46.30 6.94 -8.99
C ASN A 47 -47.48 5.98 -9.28
N HIS A 48 -47.28 4.99 -10.15
CA HIS A 48 -48.32 4.05 -10.53
C HIS A 48 -47.85 2.60 -10.40
N ILE A 49 -48.55 1.83 -9.58
CA ILE A 49 -48.26 0.41 -9.32
C ILE A 49 -49.48 -0.42 -9.70
N PHE A 50 -49.32 -1.31 -10.68
CA PHE A 50 -50.36 -2.26 -11.09
C PHE A 50 -50.08 -3.61 -10.46
N LEU A 51 -50.97 -4.07 -9.56
CA LEU A 51 -50.78 -5.33 -8.86
C LEU A 51 -51.53 -6.45 -9.55
N THR A 52 -50.83 -7.56 -9.77
CA THR A 52 -51.42 -8.80 -10.26
C THR A 52 -52.30 -9.44 -9.18
N HIS A 53 -51.83 -9.48 -7.93
CA HIS A 53 -52.56 -9.99 -6.77
C HIS A 53 -51.88 -9.59 -5.45
N SER A 54 -52.43 -10.02 -4.31
CA SER A 54 -51.98 -9.58 -2.97
C SER A 54 -50.98 -10.49 -2.26
N HIS A 55 -50.33 -11.46 -2.92
CA HIS A 55 -49.32 -12.27 -2.24
C HIS A 55 -48.07 -11.44 -1.94
N SER A 56 -47.44 -11.74 -0.80
CA SER A 56 -46.34 -10.93 -0.25
C SER A 56 -45.17 -10.74 -1.22
N ASP A 57 -44.79 -11.75 -1.97
CA ASP A 57 -43.71 -11.69 -2.96
C ASP A 57 -43.98 -10.71 -4.11
N HIS A 58 -45.23 -10.29 -4.33
CA HIS A 58 -45.61 -9.27 -5.31
C HIS A 58 -45.84 -7.88 -4.69
N ILE A 59 -45.85 -7.75 -3.35
CA ILE A 59 -46.19 -6.48 -2.68
C ILE A 59 -45.19 -6.06 -1.59
N ILE A 60 -44.16 -6.87 -1.29
CA ILE A 60 -43.33 -6.68 -0.10
C ILE A 60 -42.60 -5.33 -0.06
N ASP A 61 -42.24 -4.75 -1.19
CA ASP A 61 -41.57 -3.44 -1.24
C ASP A 61 -42.57 -2.27 -1.23
N LEU A 62 -43.87 -2.52 -1.44
CA LEU A 62 -44.90 -1.47 -1.50
C LEU A 62 -44.92 -0.57 -0.25
N PRO A 63 -44.89 -1.09 1.00
CA PRO A 63 -44.88 -0.26 2.19
C PRO A 63 -43.60 0.57 2.36
N PHE A 64 -42.47 0.03 1.91
CA PHE A 64 -41.16 0.69 1.98
C PHE A 64 -41.00 1.78 0.92
N ILE A 65 -41.60 1.63 -0.26
CA ILE A 65 -41.60 2.67 -1.31
C ILE A 65 -42.31 3.93 -0.82
N ILE A 66 -43.43 3.77 -0.10
CA ILE A 66 -44.16 4.94 0.39
C ILE A 66 -43.48 5.58 1.60
N GLU A 67 -43.02 4.77 2.57
CA GLU A 67 -42.41 5.28 3.80
C GLU A 67 -41.03 5.90 3.55
N GLY A 68 -40.13 5.20 2.86
CA GLY A 68 -38.76 5.66 2.64
C GLY A 68 -38.64 6.94 1.81
N PHE A 69 -39.67 7.26 1.02
CA PHE A 69 -39.68 8.45 0.15
C PHE A 69 -40.73 9.49 0.56
N PHE A 70 -41.51 9.25 1.62
CA PHE A 70 -42.68 10.06 1.98
C PHE A 70 -42.42 11.57 1.98
N GLU A 71 -41.31 12.01 2.59
CA GLU A 71 -40.99 13.44 2.72
C GLU A 71 -40.66 14.13 1.39
N GLN A 72 -40.19 13.36 0.40
CA GLN A 72 -39.72 13.86 -0.89
C GLN A 72 -40.79 13.77 -1.98
N ARG A 73 -41.89 13.05 -1.73
CA ARG A 73 -42.95 12.84 -2.72
C ARG A 73 -43.79 14.09 -2.91
N THR A 74 -43.94 14.48 -4.18
CA THR A 74 -44.83 15.56 -4.61
C THR A 74 -46.12 15.04 -5.27
N GLU A 75 -46.16 13.76 -5.64
CA GLU A 75 -47.30 13.09 -6.27
C GLU A 75 -47.73 11.84 -5.49
N PRO A 76 -49.03 11.53 -5.48
CA PRO A 76 -49.58 10.38 -4.75
C PRO A 76 -49.09 9.07 -5.36
N LEU A 77 -48.85 8.07 -4.52
CA LEU A 77 -48.62 6.71 -4.99
C LEU A 77 -49.98 6.06 -5.28
N VAL A 78 -50.26 5.77 -6.54
CA VAL A 78 -51.54 5.16 -6.97
C VAL A 78 -51.35 3.66 -7.20
N VAL A 79 -52.07 2.86 -6.43
CA VAL A 79 -52.06 1.40 -6.52
C VAL A 79 -53.34 0.91 -7.21
N TYR A 80 -53.17 0.25 -8.34
CA TYR A 80 -54.22 -0.32 -9.15
C TYR A 80 -54.31 -1.83 -8.92
N GLY A 81 -55.51 -2.35 -8.66
CA GLY A 81 -55.73 -3.77 -8.45
C GLY A 81 -57.22 -4.13 -8.49
N SER A 82 -57.53 -5.42 -8.46
CA SER A 82 -58.91 -5.90 -8.30
C SER A 82 -59.50 -5.47 -6.96
N GLU A 83 -60.83 -5.51 -6.85
CA GLU A 83 -61.52 -5.25 -5.59
C GLU A 83 -60.98 -6.15 -4.48
N GLU A 84 -60.77 -7.45 -4.75
CA GLU A 84 -60.25 -8.40 -3.78
C GLU A 84 -58.80 -8.07 -3.36
N THR A 85 -57.93 -7.71 -4.32
CA THR A 85 -56.52 -7.36 -4.03
C THR A 85 -56.44 -6.09 -3.17
N ILE A 86 -57.22 -5.06 -3.53
CA ILE A 86 -57.22 -3.79 -2.80
C ILE A 86 -57.82 -3.97 -1.40
N ASN A 87 -58.89 -4.76 -1.26
CA ASN A 87 -59.47 -5.06 0.04
C ASN A 87 -58.49 -5.84 0.94
N SER A 88 -57.75 -6.79 0.36
CA SER A 88 -56.69 -7.52 1.06
C SER A 88 -55.58 -6.58 1.58
N LEU A 89 -55.10 -5.64 0.75
CA LEU A 89 -54.11 -4.66 1.18
C LEU A 89 -54.59 -3.75 2.31
N LYS A 90 -55.84 -3.27 2.22
CA LYS A 90 -56.45 -2.43 3.28
C LYS A 90 -56.64 -3.19 4.59
N ALA A 91 -56.99 -4.48 4.51
CA ALA A 91 -57.25 -5.29 5.70
C ALA A 91 -55.96 -5.82 6.35
N HIS A 92 -54.91 -6.11 5.56
CA HIS A 92 -53.79 -6.92 6.01
C HIS A 92 -52.40 -6.29 5.79
N THR A 93 -52.30 -5.12 5.17
CA THR A 93 -51.01 -4.43 4.95
C THR A 93 -51.06 -3.01 5.48
N PHE A 94 -51.94 -2.17 4.93
CA PHE A 94 -52.10 -0.77 5.31
C PHE A 94 -53.27 -0.61 6.28
N ASN A 95 -53.10 -1.13 7.50
CA ASN A 95 -54.18 -1.30 8.48
C ASN A 95 -53.85 -0.73 9.86
N ASP A 96 -52.77 0.06 9.98
CA ASP A 96 -52.25 0.62 11.24
C ASP A 96 -51.71 -0.43 12.25
N GLU A 97 -51.76 -1.74 11.90
CA GLU A 97 -51.20 -2.83 12.72
C GLU A 97 -49.92 -3.41 12.13
N ILE A 98 -49.94 -3.77 10.84
CA ILE A 98 -48.78 -4.29 10.09
C ILE A 98 -47.94 -3.14 9.57
N TRP A 99 -48.60 -2.16 8.96
CA TRP A 99 -47.98 -0.94 8.46
C TRP A 99 -48.94 0.24 8.62
N PRO A 100 -48.43 1.47 8.84
CA PRO A 100 -49.26 2.67 8.88
C PRO A 100 -50.15 2.79 7.64
N ASP A 101 -51.42 3.16 7.82
CA ASP A 101 -52.35 3.33 6.72
C ASP A 101 -52.14 4.69 6.03
N PHE A 102 -51.18 4.70 5.09
CA PHE A 102 -50.88 5.86 4.27
C PHE A 102 -52.05 6.31 3.37
N SER A 103 -53.10 5.50 3.19
CA SER A 103 -54.30 5.94 2.47
C SER A 103 -55.12 6.97 3.25
N LYS A 104 -54.90 7.06 4.57
CA LYS A 104 -55.48 8.11 5.43
C LYS A 104 -54.58 9.35 5.54
N ILE A 105 -53.30 9.25 5.22
CA ILE A 105 -52.27 10.28 5.41
C ILE A 105 -52.15 11.14 4.14
N ASN A 106 -52.09 12.46 4.29
CA ASN A 106 -51.87 13.39 3.18
C ASN A 106 -50.38 13.54 2.85
N LEU A 107 -50.06 13.88 1.61
CA LEU A 107 -48.72 14.33 1.25
C LEU A 107 -48.36 15.61 2.02
N LEU A 108 -47.07 15.81 2.28
CA LEU A 108 -46.60 17.03 2.94
C LEU A 108 -46.97 18.26 2.11
N ASN A 109 -47.59 19.25 2.77
CA ASN A 109 -48.02 20.50 2.14
C ASN A 109 -49.04 20.33 0.99
N SER A 110 -49.81 19.24 0.95
CA SER A 110 -50.87 19.00 -0.03
C SER A 110 -52.15 18.46 0.63
N GLU A 111 -53.29 18.68 -0.03
CA GLU A 111 -54.57 18.08 0.37
C GLU A 111 -54.75 16.64 -0.17
N GLU A 112 -53.85 16.20 -1.06
CA GLU A 112 -53.91 14.87 -1.67
C GLU A 112 -53.39 13.78 -0.72
N LYS A 113 -53.98 12.57 -0.82
CA LYS A 113 -53.55 11.38 -0.05
C LYS A 113 -52.21 10.86 -0.57
N SER A 114 -51.34 10.43 0.33
CA SER A 114 -50.04 9.87 -0.01
C SER A 114 -50.14 8.51 -0.72
N LEU A 115 -51.18 7.72 -0.39
CA LEU A 115 -51.53 6.47 -1.07
C LEU A 115 -52.96 6.50 -1.57
N VAL A 116 -53.18 6.19 -2.85
CA VAL A 116 -54.51 6.12 -3.46
C VAL A 116 -54.73 4.73 -4.05
N PHE A 117 -55.73 4.02 -3.54
CA PHE A 117 -56.15 2.75 -4.09
C PHE A 117 -57.20 2.94 -5.19
N LYS A 118 -56.93 2.41 -6.39
CA LYS A 118 -57.85 2.43 -7.52
C LYS A 118 -58.25 1.00 -7.90
N MET A 119 -59.50 0.67 -7.65
CA MET A 119 -60.08 -0.61 -8.04
C MET A 119 -60.31 -0.61 -9.55
N ILE A 120 -59.91 -1.68 -10.22
CA ILE A 120 -59.99 -1.83 -11.67
C ILE A 120 -60.64 -3.18 -12.03
N ASN A 121 -61.39 -3.19 -13.12
CA ASN A 121 -62.11 -4.38 -13.58
C ASN A 121 -61.42 -5.05 -14.75
N ALA A 122 -61.62 -6.35 -14.91
CA ALA A 122 -61.15 -7.07 -16.10
C ALA A 122 -61.69 -6.44 -17.39
N ASN A 123 -60.83 -6.31 -18.39
CA ASN A 123 -61.07 -5.63 -19.68
C ASN A 123 -61.22 -4.10 -19.63
N GLU A 124 -61.05 -3.46 -18.46
CA GLU A 124 -61.00 -2.00 -18.34
C GLU A 124 -59.64 -1.46 -18.80
N THR A 125 -59.59 -0.70 -19.91
CA THR A 125 -58.33 -0.12 -20.38
C THR A 125 -58.02 1.19 -19.65
N ILE A 126 -56.87 1.21 -18.98
CA ILE A 126 -56.34 2.37 -18.26
C ILE A 126 -55.26 3.01 -19.14
N HIS A 127 -55.41 4.29 -19.43
CA HIS A 127 -54.48 5.06 -20.23
C HIS A 127 -53.61 5.93 -19.32
N LEU A 128 -52.30 5.69 -19.35
CA LEU A 128 -51.29 6.49 -18.64
C LEU A 128 -50.19 6.85 -19.63
N ASN A 129 -50.02 8.15 -19.88
CA ASN A 129 -49.05 8.66 -20.86
C ASN A 129 -49.23 7.98 -22.24
N THR A 130 -48.18 7.35 -22.76
CA THR A 130 -48.16 6.61 -24.03
C THR A 130 -48.57 5.14 -23.88
N TYR A 131 -48.97 4.68 -22.69
CA TYR A 131 -49.25 3.29 -22.38
C TYR A 131 -50.73 3.05 -22.13
N SER A 132 -51.25 1.97 -22.72
CA SER A 132 -52.58 1.42 -22.47
C SER A 132 -52.44 0.10 -21.75
N ILE A 133 -52.91 0.01 -20.51
CA ILE A 133 -52.79 -1.15 -19.64
C ILE A 133 -54.19 -1.72 -19.44
N THR A 134 -54.41 -2.98 -19.81
CA THR A 134 -55.71 -3.66 -19.70
C THR A 134 -55.54 -4.93 -18.88
N PRO A 135 -56.17 -5.05 -17.71
CA PRO A 135 -56.15 -6.27 -16.92
C PRO A 135 -57.03 -7.34 -17.57
N PHE A 136 -56.63 -8.60 -17.43
CA PHE A 136 -57.45 -9.76 -17.74
C PHE A 136 -57.35 -10.76 -16.58
N ILE A 137 -58.36 -11.61 -16.43
CA ILE A 137 -58.43 -12.54 -15.29
C ILE A 137 -57.32 -13.59 -15.40
N ALA A 138 -56.54 -13.73 -14.33
CA ALA A 138 -55.57 -14.81 -14.14
C ALA A 138 -56.18 -15.91 -13.24
N ASN A 139 -55.88 -17.18 -13.53
CA ASN A 139 -56.41 -18.29 -12.75
C ASN A 139 -55.45 -18.63 -11.61
N HIS A 140 -55.54 -17.87 -10.51
CA HIS A 140 -54.74 -18.07 -9.30
C HIS A 140 -55.58 -17.91 -8.02
N ILE A 141 -55.55 -16.78 -7.33
CA ILE A 141 -56.48 -16.47 -6.23
C ILE A 141 -57.63 -15.58 -6.76
N PRO A 142 -58.75 -15.44 -6.03
CA PRO A 142 -59.78 -14.47 -6.40
C PRO A 142 -59.19 -13.07 -6.58
N GLY A 143 -59.54 -12.41 -7.68
CA GLY A 143 -59.02 -11.09 -8.03
C GLY A 143 -57.63 -11.08 -8.67
N SER A 144 -57.01 -12.22 -8.99
CA SER A 144 -55.74 -12.24 -9.72
C SER A 144 -55.89 -11.75 -11.16
N PHE A 145 -54.98 -10.87 -11.59
CA PHE A 145 -54.90 -10.33 -12.94
C PHE A 145 -53.57 -10.63 -13.63
N GLY A 146 -53.64 -10.77 -14.94
CA GLY A 146 -52.54 -10.48 -15.85
C GLY A 146 -52.80 -9.15 -16.57
N PHE A 147 -51.76 -8.57 -17.18
CA PHE A 147 -51.85 -7.27 -17.84
C PHE A 147 -51.42 -7.33 -19.30
N LYS A 148 -52.31 -6.88 -20.19
CA LYS A 148 -51.99 -6.52 -21.57
C LYS A 148 -51.52 -5.07 -21.62
N ILE A 149 -50.31 -4.85 -22.09
CA ILE A 149 -49.70 -3.51 -22.16
C ILE A 149 -49.41 -3.18 -23.61
N ILE A 150 -49.91 -2.03 -24.07
CA ILE A 150 -49.73 -1.54 -25.45
C ILE A 150 -49.16 -0.13 -25.39
N LYS A 151 -48.04 0.09 -26.08
CA LYS A 151 -47.40 1.39 -26.22
C LYS A 151 -47.73 2.01 -27.59
N ASP A 152 -48.09 3.30 -27.58
CA ASP A 152 -48.36 4.12 -28.78
C ASP A 152 -49.35 3.46 -29.77
N HIS A 153 -50.27 2.64 -29.26
CA HIS A 153 -51.21 1.82 -30.03
C HIS A 153 -50.59 0.86 -31.07
N GLN A 154 -49.27 0.65 -31.06
CA GLN A 154 -48.55 -0.09 -32.10
C GLN A 154 -47.91 -1.40 -31.60
N ASN A 155 -47.13 -1.35 -30.51
CA ASN A 155 -46.39 -2.51 -30.00
C ASN A 155 -46.86 -2.85 -28.58
N GLY A 156 -47.01 -4.13 -28.29
CA GLY A 156 -47.47 -4.58 -26.99
C GLY A 156 -46.88 -5.89 -26.51
N TYR A 157 -47.09 -6.17 -25.24
CA TYR A 157 -46.69 -7.40 -24.57
C TYR A 157 -47.68 -7.73 -23.46
N VAL A 158 -47.60 -8.96 -22.97
CA VAL A 158 -48.46 -9.46 -21.89
C VAL A 158 -47.61 -9.93 -20.73
N ILE A 159 -47.99 -9.52 -19.52
CA ILE A 159 -47.50 -10.10 -18.25
C ILE A 159 -48.62 -10.98 -17.72
N SER A 160 -48.37 -12.28 -17.53
CA SER A 160 -49.43 -13.23 -17.18
C SER A 160 -50.00 -13.04 -15.77
N GLY A 161 -49.19 -12.54 -14.84
CA GLY A 161 -49.41 -12.79 -13.42
C GLY A 161 -49.23 -14.27 -13.09
N ASP A 162 -49.32 -14.61 -11.82
CA ASP A 162 -49.35 -16.01 -11.39
C ASP A 162 -50.64 -16.67 -11.89
N THR A 163 -50.54 -17.87 -12.46
CA THR A 163 -51.67 -18.46 -13.16
C THR A 163 -51.52 -19.96 -13.40
N TYR A 164 -52.66 -20.64 -13.57
CA TYR A 164 -52.74 -22.05 -13.97
C TYR A 164 -53.78 -22.26 -15.09
N GLU A 165 -53.43 -22.94 -16.18
CA GLU A 165 -54.33 -23.26 -17.33
C GLU A 165 -55.36 -22.14 -17.66
N ASN A 166 -54.89 -21.02 -18.22
CA ASN A 166 -55.70 -19.81 -18.39
C ASN A 166 -56.12 -19.57 -19.85
N LYS A 167 -57.37 -19.89 -20.18
CA LYS A 167 -57.93 -19.67 -21.52
C LYS A 167 -57.98 -18.20 -21.93
N VAL A 168 -58.26 -17.30 -20.98
CA VAL A 168 -58.40 -15.85 -21.24
C VAL A 168 -57.08 -15.26 -21.74
N LEU A 169 -55.95 -15.71 -21.18
CA LEU A 169 -54.61 -15.31 -21.63
C LEU A 169 -54.43 -15.55 -23.14
N TRP A 170 -54.84 -16.73 -23.61
CA TRP A 170 -54.69 -17.12 -25.01
C TRP A 170 -55.63 -16.34 -25.92
N ASP A 171 -56.86 -16.05 -25.49
CA ASP A 171 -57.80 -15.21 -26.24
C ASP A 171 -57.27 -13.77 -26.40
N VAL A 172 -56.66 -13.22 -25.34
CA VAL A 172 -56.04 -11.89 -25.36
C VAL A 172 -54.87 -11.82 -26.35
N ILE A 173 -53.95 -12.79 -26.31
CA ILE A 173 -52.75 -12.78 -27.17
C ILE A 173 -53.11 -13.08 -28.64
N ASN A 174 -54.01 -14.03 -28.88
CA ASN A 174 -54.43 -14.39 -30.23
C ASN A 174 -55.31 -13.30 -30.87
N GLY A 175 -56.06 -12.53 -30.06
CA GLY A 175 -56.95 -11.47 -30.53
C GLY A 175 -56.25 -10.16 -30.93
N ASP A 176 -55.02 -9.92 -30.49
CA ASP A 176 -54.32 -8.63 -30.72
C ASP A 176 -52.93 -8.80 -31.33
N LYS A 177 -52.82 -8.57 -32.64
CA LYS A 177 -51.57 -8.71 -33.43
C LYS A 177 -50.43 -7.79 -33.01
N ARG A 178 -50.71 -6.76 -32.20
CA ARG A 178 -49.70 -5.84 -31.67
C ARG A 178 -48.85 -6.48 -30.58
N ILE A 179 -49.34 -7.54 -29.93
CA ILE A 179 -48.60 -8.26 -28.91
C ILE A 179 -47.47 -9.07 -29.56
N LYS A 180 -46.22 -8.81 -29.16
CA LYS A 180 -45.00 -9.48 -29.67
C LYS A 180 -44.24 -10.28 -28.61
N SER A 181 -44.55 -10.07 -27.33
CA SER A 181 -43.87 -10.76 -26.23
C SER A 181 -44.87 -11.20 -25.17
N LEU A 182 -44.64 -12.39 -24.64
CA LEU A 182 -45.36 -12.96 -23.49
C LEU A 182 -44.36 -13.19 -22.36
N ILE A 183 -44.56 -12.49 -21.25
CA ILE A 183 -43.87 -12.68 -19.98
C ILE A 183 -44.78 -13.57 -19.12
N ILE A 184 -44.41 -14.84 -18.94
CA ILE A 184 -45.24 -15.87 -18.31
C ILE A 184 -44.53 -16.54 -17.14
N GLU A 185 -45.29 -16.83 -16.08
CA GLU A 185 -44.78 -17.53 -14.90
C GLU A 185 -44.46 -19.00 -15.19
N CYS A 186 -43.45 -19.55 -14.50
CA CYS A 186 -43.20 -20.99 -14.45
C CYS A 186 -42.46 -21.33 -13.17
N SER A 187 -43.19 -21.81 -12.18
CA SER A 187 -42.72 -21.81 -10.78
C SER A 187 -42.11 -23.14 -10.31
N PHE A 188 -42.60 -24.28 -10.82
CA PHE A 188 -42.25 -25.62 -10.32
C PHE A 188 -41.80 -26.61 -11.41
N PRO A 189 -40.91 -27.56 -11.09
CA PRO A 189 -40.52 -28.61 -12.03
C PRO A 189 -41.66 -29.57 -12.35
N SER A 190 -41.60 -30.24 -13.49
CA SER A 190 -42.69 -31.07 -14.02
C SER A 190 -43.04 -32.28 -13.15
N ASN A 191 -42.12 -32.75 -12.30
CA ASN A 191 -42.42 -33.81 -11.32
C ASN A 191 -43.23 -33.33 -10.11
N MET A 192 -43.41 -32.01 -9.93
CA MET A 192 -44.19 -31.41 -8.84
C MET A 192 -45.53 -30.89 -9.35
N GLN A 193 -46.10 -31.54 -10.37
CA GLN A 193 -47.33 -31.11 -11.03
C GLN A 193 -48.52 -30.98 -10.06
N GLU A 194 -48.66 -31.88 -9.08
CA GLU A 194 -49.73 -31.82 -8.08
C GLU A 194 -49.64 -30.56 -7.20
N LEU A 195 -48.42 -30.21 -6.78
CA LEU A 195 -48.18 -28.99 -6.00
C LEU A 195 -48.49 -27.75 -6.82
N ALA A 196 -48.02 -27.72 -8.08
CA ALA A 196 -48.27 -26.62 -9.00
C ALA A 196 -49.78 -26.45 -9.27
N GLN A 197 -50.54 -27.54 -9.43
CA GLN A 197 -51.99 -27.48 -9.58
C GLN A 197 -52.69 -26.95 -8.32
N THR A 198 -52.29 -27.41 -7.14
CA THR A 198 -52.90 -27.00 -5.87
C THR A 198 -52.63 -25.54 -5.55
N SER A 199 -51.42 -25.07 -5.83
CA SER A 199 -51.00 -23.67 -5.66
C SER A 199 -51.30 -22.78 -6.87
N LYS A 200 -51.90 -23.34 -7.92
CA LYS A 200 -52.23 -22.68 -9.19
C LYS A 200 -51.04 -21.95 -9.85
N HIS A 201 -50.00 -22.70 -10.17
CA HIS A 201 -48.81 -22.27 -10.90
C HIS A 201 -48.46 -23.20 -12.07
N LEU A 202 -47.62 -22.73 -12.99
CA LEU A 202 -47.18 -23.52 -14.15
C LEU A 202 -45.93 -24.38 -13.86
N THR A 203 -45.85 -25.50 -14.57
CA THR A 203 -44.62 -26.30 -14.74
C THR A 203 -44.19 -26.28 -16.21
N PRO A 204 -42.93 -26.59 -16.56
CA PRO A 204 -42.50 -26.62 -17.94
C PRO A 204 -43.37 -27.53 -18.83
N LYS A 205 -43.79 -28.68 -18.32
CA LYS A 205 -44.71 -29.59 -19.04
C LYS A 205 -46.10 -28.98 -19.28
N ILE A 206 -46.69 -28.33 -18.27
CA ILE A 206 -48.00 -27.67 -18.43
C ILE A 206 -47.87 -26.46 -19.35
N LEU A 207 -46.83 -25.63 -19.17
CA LEU A 207 -46.56 -24.48 -20.02
C LEU A 207 -46.42 -24.90 -21.49
N LYS A 208 -45.71 -26.01 -21.77
CA LYS A 208 -45.61 -26.55 -23.12
C LYS A 208 -46.97 -26.93 -23.71
N LYS A 209 -47.86 -27.54 -22.92
CA LYS A 209 -49.22 -27.91 -23.33
C LYS A 209 -50.05 -26.65 -23.62
N GLU A 210 -49.97 -25.65 -22.74
CA GLU A 210 -50.69 -24.39 -22.87
C GLU A 210 -50.23 -23.57 -24.09
N LEU A 211 -48.94 -23.60 -24.41
CA LEU A 211 -48.40 -22.95 -25.62
C LEU A 211 -48.96 -23.53 -26.93
N ASN A 212 -49.60 -24.71 -26.93
CA ASN A 212 -50.32 -25.20 -28.10
C ASN A 212 -51.59 -24.37 -28.42
N ASN A 213 -52.11 -23.63 -27.44
CA ASN A 213 -53.23 -22.71 -27.65
C ASN A 213 -52.79 -21.38 -28.32
N LEU A 214 -51.47 -21.12 -28.40
CA LEU A 214 -50.93 -19.96 -29.09
C LEU A 214 -50.92 -20.20 -30.60
N LYS A 215 -51.87 -19.58 -31.31
CA LYS A 215 -52.06 -19.74 -32.77
C LYS A 215 -51.11 -18.85 -33.60
N ARG A 216 -50.12 -18.24 -32.95
CA ARG A 216 -49.22 -17.23 -33.52
C ARG A 216 -47.76 -17.67 -33.42
N GLU A 217 -46.98 -17.29 -34.41
CA GLU A 217 -45.54 -17.61 -34.49
C GLU A 217 -44.65 -16.40 -34.23
N ASP A 218 -45.20 -15.19 -34.22
CA ASP A 218 -44.50 -13.92 -34.06
C ASP A 218 -44.38 -13.45 -32.60
N VAL A 219 -44.67 -14.32 -31.63
CA VAL A 219 -44.65 -14.01 -30.20
C VAL A 219 -43.48 -14.72 -29.51
N GLN A 220 -42.61 -13.92 -28.88
CA GLN A 220 -41.49 -14.42 -28.06
C GLN A 220 -41.93 -14.73 -26.63
N ILE A 221 -41.31 -15.75 -26.02
CA ILE A 221 -41.69 -16.23 -24.68
C ILE A 221 -40.58 -15.90 -23.68
N PHE A 222 -40.93 -15.16 -22.64
CA PHE A 222 -40.05 -14.83 -21.53
C PHE A 222 -40.62 -15.46 -20.27
N ILE A 223 -39.79 -16.21 -19.53
CA ILE A 223 -40.24 -16.98 -18.37
C ILE A 223 -39.75 -16.30 -17.10
N TYR A 224 -40.63 -16.07 -16.14
CA TYR A 224 -40.29 -15.56 -14.81
C TYR A 224 -40.89 -16.43 -13.70
N HIS A 225 -40.71 -16.01 -12.45
CA HIS A 225 -41.27 -16.63 -11.25
C HIS A 225 -40.66 -17.98 -10.87
N LEU A 226 -39.47 -18.30 -11.38
CA LEU A 226 -38.81 -19.54 -11.02
C LEU A 226 -38.42 -19.51 -9.54
N LYS A 227 -38.69 -20.62 -8.84
CA LYS A 227 -38.16 -20.84 -7.50
C LYS A 227 -36.66 -21.23 -7.59
N PRO A 228 -35.75 -20.46 -6.98
CA PRO A 228 -34.29 -20.64 -7.17
C PRO A 228 -33.78 -22.05 -6.85
N LEU A 229 -34.43 -22.72 -5.89
CA LEU A 229 -34.11 -24.10 -5.50
C LEU A 229 -34.18 -25.09 -6.66
N TYR A 230 -35.06 -24.86 -7.64
CA TYR A 230 -35.32 -25.78 -8.76
C TYR A 230 -34.75 -25.29 -10.10
N TYR A 231 -34.01 -24.18 -10.11
CA TYR A 231 -33.58 -23.51 -11.34
C TYR A 231 -32.92 -24.43 -12.36
N LYS A 232 -31.96 -25.28 -11.93
CA LYS A 232 -31.24 -26.20 -12.81
C LYS A 232 -32.20 -27.18 -13.52
N LYS A 233 -33.10 -27.79 -12.75
CA LYS A 233 -34.06 -28.76 -13.27
C LYS A 233 -35.07 -28.09 -14.22
N MET A 234 -35.54 -26.91 -13.86
CA MET A 234 -36.42 -26.10 -14.70
C MET A 234 -35.76 -25.77 -16.03
N LEU A 235 -34.48 -25.35 -16.01
CA LEU A 235 -33.72 -25.04 -17.21
C LEU A 235 -33.56 -26.27 -18.13
N GLU A 236 -33.27 -27.45 -17.56
CA GLU A 236 -33.20 -28.71 -18.31
C GLU A 236 -34.54 -29.02 -19.00
N GLU A 237 -35.65 -28.99 -18.26
CA GLU A 237 -36.99 -29.27 -18.79
C GLU A 237 -37.46 -28.24 -19.83
N ILE A 238 -37.21 -26.94 -19.60
CA ILE A 238 -37.56 -25.85 -20.54
C ILE A 238 -36.85 -26.05 -21.88
N ASN A 239 -35.58 -26.47 -21.85
CA ASN A 239 -34.80 -26.79 -23.04
C ASN A 239 -35.29 -28.07 -23.72
N GLU A 240 -35.56 -29.13 -22.96
CA GLU A 240 -36.07 -30.41 -23.48
C GLU A 240 -37.41 -30.24 -24.19
N PHE A 241 -38.35 -29.50 -23.58
CA PHE A 241 -39.66 -29.22 -24.18
C PHE A 241 -39.62 -28.14 -25.28
N LYS A 242 -38.43 -27.57 -25.55
CA LYS A 242 -38.22 -26.53 -26.56
C LYS A 242 -39.20 -25.37 -26.41
N ILE A 243 -39.42 -24.92 -25.18
CA ILE A 243 -40.38 -23.84 -24.86
C ILE A 243 -39.92 -22.52 -25.48
N LEU A 244 -38.62 -22.22 -25.40
CA LEU A 244 -38.01 -21.00 -25.92
C LEU A 244 -37.58 -21.11 -27.40
N SER A 245 -38.12 -22.07 -28.16
CA SER A 245 -37.73 -22.31 -29.56
C SER A 245 -38.07 -21.17 -30.51
N LYS A 246 -39.05 -20.32 -30.16
CA LYS A 246 -39.46 -19.13 -30.91
C LYS A 246 -38.73 -17.85 -30.44
N GLY A 247 -37.69 -17.98 -29.62
CA GLY A 247 -36.95 -16.87 -29.00
C GLY A 247 -37.44 -16.53 -27.60
N GLY A 248 -36.69 -15.64 -26.94
CA GLY A 248 -36.88 -15.25 -25.53
C GLY A 248 -35.89 -15.92 -24.57
N LYS A 249 -36.10 -15.75 -23.26
CA LYS A 249 -35.16 -16.13 -22.20
C LYS A 249 -35.91 -16.41 -20.89
N ILE A 250 -35.28 -17.15 -19.98
CA ILE A 250 -35.62 -17.11 -18.56
C ILE A 250 -35.11 -15.77 -18.02
N LEU A 251 -36.01 -14.97 -17.46
CA LEU A 251 -35.71 -13.62 -16.98
C LEU A 251 -34.91 -13.65 -15.69
N GLU A 252 -33.94 -12.75 -15.61
CA GLU A 252 -33.13 -12.46 -14.43
C GLU A 252 -33.30 -10.99 -14.04
N ASP A 253 -33.07 -10.68 -12.76
CA ASP A 253 -33.12 -9.31 -12.27
C ASP A 253 -32.10 -8.43 -13.03
N GLY A 254 -32.54 -7.26 -13.49
CA GLY A 254 -31.72 -6.35 -14.31
C GLY A 254 -31.78 -6.58 -15.82
N ASP A 255 -32.46 -7.63 -16.30
CA ASP A 255 -32.72 -7.78 -17.74
C ASP A 255 -33.57 -6.60 -18.26
N VAL A 256 -33.26 -6.14 -19.47
CA VAL A 256 -33.99 -5.08 -20.18
C VAL A 256 -34.48 -5.61 -21.53
N ILE A 257 -35.80 -5.69 -21.70
CA ILE A 257 -36.43 -6.21 -22.93
C ILE A 257 -36.87 -5.04 -23.80
N HIS A 258 -36.27 -4.88 -24.98
CA HIS A 258 -36.66 -3.84 -25.94
C HIS A 258 -37.95 -4.24 -26.67
N ILE A 259 -39.02 -3.47 -26.49
CA ILE A 259 -40.39 -3.82 -26.92
C ILE A 259 -40.51 -3.90 -28.46
N GLU A 260 -39.73 -3.09 -29.20
CA GLU A 260 -39.78 -3.04 -30.67
C GLU A 260 -39.02 -4.19 -31.35
N THR A 261 -37.96 -4.69 -30.71
CA THR A 261 -37.03 -5.66 -31.34
C THR A 261 -36.99 -7.01 -30.63
N GLY A 262 -37.52 -7.10 -29.41
CA GLY A 262 -37.40 -8.28 -28.55
C GLY A 262 -35.96 -8.56 -28.07
N LYS A 263 -35.00 -7.66 -28.36
CA LYS A 263 -33.61 -7.82 -27.91
C LYS A 263 -33.52 -7.59 -26.40
N ILE A 264 -32.66 -8.39 -25.76
CA ILE A 264 -32.36 -8.29 -24.33
C ILE A 264 -31.01 -7.62 -24.18
N GLU A 265 -30.97 -6.55 -23.39
CA GLU A 265 -29.74 -5.98 -22.85
C GLU A 265 -29.68 -6.25 -21.36
N ILE A 266 -28.48 -6.56 -20.86
CA ILE A 266 -28.23 -6.69 -19.42
C ILE A 266 -27.76 -5.31 -18.97
N ASP A 267 -28.47 -4.69 -18.02
CA ASP A 267 -28.03 -3.43 -17.43
C ASP A 267 -26.67 -3.67 -16.77
N ALA A 268 -25.63 -3.08 -17.35
CA ALA A 268 -24.25 -3.44 -17.09
C ALA A 268 -23.84 -2.94 -15.70
N ILE A 269 -23.45 -3.89 -14.85
CA ILE A 269 -22.92 -3.75 -13.49
C ILE A 269 -24.03 -3.70 -12.42
N THR A 270 -24.31 -4.85 -11.81
CA THR A 270 -25.02 -4.94 -10.53
C THR A 270 -24.32 -4.02 -9.51
N ASN A 271 -25.02 -3.07 -8.87
CA ASN A 271 -24.45 -2.10 -7.91
C ASN A 271 -23.47 -2.72 -6.91
N TYR A 272 -23.75 -3.95 -6.45
CA TYR A 272 -22.88 -4.73 -5.58
C TYR A 272 -21.45 -4.96 -6.12
N LYS A 273 -21.30 -5.28 -7.43
CA LYS A 273 -19.97 -5.46 -8.03
C LYS A 273 -19.21 -4.14 -8.11
N PHE A 274 -19.91 -3.04 -8.37
CA PHE A 274 -19.30 -1.71 -8.41
C PHE A 274 -18.77 -1.28 -7.03
N GLU A 275 -19.60 -1.42 -5.99
CA GLU A 275 -19.22 -1.15 -4.60
C GLU A 275 -17.99 -1.97 -4.19
N ARG A 276 -17.99 -3.28 -4.48
CA ARG A 276 -16.85 -4.15 -4.16
C ARG A 276 -15.58 -3.73 -4.91
N ILE A 277 -15.68 -3.33 -6.18
CA ILE A 277 -14.53 -2.81 -6.94
C ILE A 277 -13.99 -1.52 -6.32
N MET A 278 -14.87 -0.62 -5.87
CA MET A 278 -14.47 0.64 -5.23
C MET A 278 -13.80 0.42 -3.86
N GLU A 279 -14.34 -0.49 -3.05
CA GLU A 279 -13.73 -0.92 -1.79
C GLU A 279 -12.32 -1.48 -2.03
N ILE A 280 -12.18 -2.37 -3.02
CA ILE A 280 -10.90 -2.94 -3.46
C ILE A 280 -9.92 -1.84 -3.87
N ASN A 281 -10.36 -0.84 -4.64
CA ASN A 281 -9.49 0.26 -5.06
C ASN A 281 -8.99 1.07 -3.86
N LEU A 282 -9.84 1.35 -2.87
CA LEU A 282 -9.45 2.04 -1.63
C LEU A 282 -8.43 1.20 -0.84
N GLU A 283 -8.71 -0.09 -0.67
CA GLU A 283 -7.81 -1.03 -0.01
C GLU A 283 -6.42 -1.07 -0.66
N LEU A 284 -6.36 -1.19 -2.00
CA LEU A 284 -5.10 -1.21 -2.77
C LEU A 284 -4.32 0.10 -2.62
N SER A 285 -4.99 1.26 -2.68
CA SER A 285 -4.34 2.58 -2.61
C SER A 285 -3.74 2.90 -1.24
N SER A 286 -4.32 2.36 -0.17
CA SER A 286 -3.87 2.57 1.21
C SER A 286 -2.68 1.68 1.61
N GLN A 287 -2.42 0.62 0.84
CA GLN A 287 -1.43 -0.38 1.20
C GLN A 287 -0.01 0.09 0.89
N ARG A 288 0.84 0.12 1.92
CA ARG A 288 2.26 0.53 1.80
C ARG A 288 3.23 -0.64 1.75
N ASP A 289 2.81 -1.80 2.24
CA ASP A 289 3.62 -3.00 2.20
C ASP A 289 3.48 -3.70 0.84
N LYS A 290 4.58 -3.77 0.08
CA LYS A 290 4.61 -4.40 -1.24
C LYS A 290 4.12 -5.85 -1.23
N ASN A 291 4.50 -6.63 -0.21
CA ASN A 291 4.19 -8.05 -0.11
C ASN A 291 2.71 -8.25 0.21
N LYS A 292 2.16 -7.43 1.11
CA LYS A 292 0.73 -7.42 1.39
C LYS A 292 -0.08 -6.94 0.19
N LEU A 293 0.42 -5.94 -0.55
CA LEU A 293 -0.21 -5.44 -1.77
C LEU A 293 -0.28 -6.53 -2.85
N PHE A 294 0.82 -7.27 -3.08
CA PHE A 294 0.81 -8.41 -4.01
C PHE A 294 -0.26 -9.44 -3.66
N GLU A 295 -0.36 -9.78 -2.38
CA GLU A 295 -1.32 -10.76 -1.87
C GLU A 295 -2.75 -10.28 -2.05
N MET A 296 -3.04 -9.02 -1.69
CA MET A 296 -4.34 -8.41 -1.86
C MET A 296 -4.77 -8.36 -3.33
N ILE A 297 -3.91 -7.94 -4.25
CA ILE A 297 -4.21 -7.91 -5.69
C ILE A 297 -4.70 -9.28 -6.16
N LEU A 298 -3.99 -10.34 -5.80
CA LEU A 298 -4.32 -11.69 -6.26
C LEU A 298 -5.59 -12.23 -5.60
N THR A 299 -5.75 -12.04 -4.29
CA THR A 299 -6.95 -12.48 -3.56
C THR A 299 -8.19 -11.82 -4.12
N LEU A 300 -8.17 -10.50 -4.26
CA LEU A 300 -9.33 -9.70 -4.65
C LEU A 300 -9.74 -9.99 -6.11
N THR A 301 -8.75 -10.12 -7.01
CA THR A 301 -9.05 -10.46 -8.41
C THR A 301 -9.62 -11.86 -8.54
N ARG A 302 -9.11 -12.85 -7.79
CA ARG A 302 -9.69 -14.20 -7.74
C ARG A 302 -11.10 -14.24 -7.16
N GLU A 303 -11.38 -13.48 -6.10
CA GLU A 303 -12.71 -13.40 -5.50
C GLU A 303 -13.74 -12.83 -6.45
N LEU A 304 -13.40 -11.72 -7.13
CA LEU A 304 -14.27 -11.06 -8.09
C LEU A 304 -14.60 -11.90 -9.32
N THR A 305 -13.63 -12.68 -9.84
CA THR A 305 -13.87 -13.57 -10.99
C THR A 305 -14.32 -14.97 -10.59
N HIS A 306 -14.39 -15.26 -9.30
CA HIS A 306 -14.63 -16.60 -8.76
C HIS A 306 -13.64 -17.63 -9.32
N SER A 307 -12.36 -17.29 -9.34
CA SER A 307 -11.29 -18.18 -9.84
C SER A 307 -10.72 -19.08 -8.75
N GLU A 308 -10.55 -20.36 -9.06
CA GLU A 308 -10.02 -21.36 -8.12
C GLU A 308 -8.55 -21.14 -7.81
N ALA A 309 -7.78 -20.63 -8.77
CA ALA A 309 -6.36 -20.35 -8.59
C ALA A 309 -5.93 -19.09 -9.34
N GLY A 310 -4.78 -18.57 -8.96
CA GLY A 310 -4.13 -17.49 -9.66
C GLY A 310 -2.69 -17.30 -9.21
N THR A 311 -1.97 -16.53 -10.01
CA THR A 311 -0.57 -16.21 -9.80
C THR A 311 -0.30 -14.78 -10.19
N LEU A 312 0.49 -14.08 -9.37
CA LEU A 312 1.02 -12.76 -9.67
C LEU A 312 2.53 -12.86 -9.91
N TYR A 313 2.96 -12.36 -11.07
CA TYR A 313 4.35 -12.28 -11.50
C TYR A 313 4.81 -10.83 -11.56
N LEU A 314 6.08 -10.59 -11.25
CA LEU A 314 6.75 -9.32 -11.56
C LEU A 314 7.90 -9.53 -12.54
N MET A 315 8.15 -8.53 -13.37
CA MET A 315 9.33 -8.49 -14.22
C MET A 315 10.59 -8.38 -13.35
N GLY A 316 11.57 -9.27 -13.57
CA GLY A 316 12.86 -9.23 -12.91
C GLY A 316 13.64 -7.97 -13.26
N LYS A 317 14.57 -7.55 -12.39
CA LYS A 317 15.39 -6.33 -12.60
C LYS A 317 16.21 -6.38 -13.89
N ASP A 318 16.58 -7.58 -14.32
CA ASP A 318 17.32 -7.83 -15.56
C ASP A 318 16.45 -7.79 -16.83
N LYS A 319 15.12 -7.66 -16.68
CA LYS A 319 14.11 -7.78 -17.75
C LYS A 319 14.22 -9.10 -18.56
N LYS A 320 14.80 -10.15 -17.98
CA LYS A 320 14.96 -11.47 -18.64
C LYS A 320 14.10 -12.57 -18.01
N THR A 321 13.56 -12.34 -16.82
CA THR A 321 12.72 -13.32 -16.12
C THR A 321 11.44 -12.70 -15.57
N LEU A 322 10.39 -13.52 -15.43
CA LEU A 322 9.20 -13.23 -14.62
C LEU A 322 9.33 -13.95 -13.27
N GLU A 323 9.43 -13.19 -12.20
CA GLU A 323 9.54 -13.68 -10.84
C GLU A 323 8.15 -13.91 -10.24
N PHE A 324 7.92 -15.10 -9.69
CA PHE A 324 6.72 -15.36 -8.90
C PHE A 324 6.73 -14.47 -7.64
N LYS A 325 5.61 -13.81 -7.34
CA LYS A 325 5.45 -13.02 -6.11
C LYS A 325 4.39 -13.57 -5.19
N VAL A 326 3.26 -14.01 -5.75
CA VAL A 326 2.19 -14.66 -4.99
C VAL A 326 1.56 -15.75 -5.85
N VAL A 327 1.34 -16.92 -5.25
CA VAL A 327 0.61 -18.04 -5.84
C VAL A 327 -0.49 -18.44 -4.88
N GLN A 328 -1.72 -18.54 -5.36
CA GLN A 328 -2.84 -19.02 -4.58
C GLN A 328 -3.62 -20.06 -5.37
N ASN A 329 -3.84 -21.24 -4.80
CA ASN A 329 -4.67 -22.29 -5.36
C ASN A 329 -5.54 -22.88 -4.24
N LYS A 330 -6.84 -22.57 -4.27
CA LYS A 330 -7.79 -23.00 -3.23
C LYS A 330 -7.96 -24.53 -3.20
N PRO A 331 -8.21 -25.21 -4.33
CA PRO A 331 -8.35 -26.67 -4.35
C PRO A 331 -7.13 -27.44 -3.84
N LEU A 332 -5.92 -26.96 -4.10
CA LEU A 332 -4.68 -27.58 -3.62
C LEU A 332 -4.23 -27.11 -2.23
N ASN A 333 -4.97 -26.17 -1.62
CA ASN A 333 -4.57 -25.50 -0.37
C ASN A 333 -3.15 -24.91 -0.42
N ILE A 334 -2.78 -24.32 -1.56
CA ILE A 334 -1.46 -23.70 -1.78
C ILE A 334 -1.63 -22.19 -1.65
N GLU A 335 -0.91 -21.60 -0.70
CA GLU A 335 -0.73 -20.15 -0.58
C GLU A 335 0.76 -19.87 -0.36
N MET A 336 1.41 -19.27 -1.36
CA MET A 336 2.84 -19.00 -1.35
C MET A 336 3.15 -17.56 -1.74
N GLY A 337 4.23 -17.02 -1.17
CA GLY A 337 4.68 -15.66 -1.42
C GLY A 337 3.87 -14.61 -0.67
N GLY A 338 3.98 -13.35 -1.10
CA GLY A 338 3.37 -12.23 -0.38
C GLY A 338 3.96 -12.09 1.04
N THR A 339 3.10 -12.03 2.05
CA THR A 339 3.53 -11.84 3.46
C THR A 339 4.17 -13.09 4.10
N ARG A 340 4.04 -14.27 3.47
CA ARG A 340 4.47 -15.56 4.03
C ARG A 340 5.91 -15.95 3.69
N ASP A 341 6.51 -15.27 2.70
CA ASP A 341 7.91 -15.42 2.24
C ASP A 341 8.41 -16.89 2.12
N ASN A 342 7.53 -17.79 1.69
CA ASN A 342 7.75 -19.24 1.57
C ASN A 342 7.85 -19.71 0.10
N LEU A 343 8.25 -18.80 -0.79
CA LEU A 343 8.23 -19.05 -2.23
C LEU A 343 9.45 -19.89 -2.67
N THR A 344 9.21 -21.07 -3.23
CA THR A 344 10.26 -22.03 -3.63
C THR A 344 10.41 -22.21 -5.14
N TRP A 345 9.56 -21.53 -5.92
CA TRP A 345 9.48 -21.74 -7.38
C TRP A 345 10.47 -20.87 -8.14
N LYS A 346 11.12 -21.46 -9.15
CA LYS A 346 12.09 -20.76 -9.99
C LYS A 346 11.40 -19.72 -10.89
N PRO A 347 12.03 -18.55 -11.16
CA PRO A 347 11.51 -17.58 -12.10
C PRO A 347 11.31 -18.16 -13.51
N LEU A 348 10.36 -17.60 -14.25
CA LEU A 348 10.09 -18.00 -15.64
C LEU A 348 10.97 -17.19 -16.60
N PRO A 349 11.84 -17.82 -17.40
CA PRO A 349 12.68 -17.08 -18.34
C PRO A 349 11.87 -16.60 -19.55
N LEU A 350 12.12 -15.36 -20.00
CA LEU A 350 11.50 -14.79 -21.20
C LEU A 350 12.03 -15.42 -22.49
N TYR A 351 13.28 -15.90 -22.46
CA TYR A 351 13.97 -16.54 -23.58
C TYR A 351 14.46 -17.92 -23.16
N LEU A 352 14.42 -18.89 -24.08
CA LEU A 352 14.98 -20.23 -23.87
C LEU A 352 16.53 -20.17 -23.93
N GLU A 353 17.19 -21.27 -23.56
CA GLU A 353 18.68 -21.35 -23.56
C GLU A 353 19.29 -21.15 -24.95
N ASP A 354 18.52 -21.38 -26.01
CA ASP A 354 18.89 -21.15 -27.41
C ASP A 354 18.68 -19.69 -27.88
N GLY A 355 18.19 -18.80 -27.01
CA GLY A 355 17.91 -17.39 -27.32
C GLY A 355 16.56 -17.13 -28.00
N SER A 356 15.76 -18.17 -28.28
CA SER A 356 14.41 -18.03 -28.83
C SER A 356 13.40 -17.56 -27.78
N LYS A 357 12.29 -16.94 -28.20
CA LYS A 357 11.23 -16.48 -27.27
C LYS A 357 10.56 -17.67 -26.61
N ASN A 358 10.38 -17.63 -25.29
CA ASN A 358 9.69 -18.69 -24.56
C ASN A 358 8.17 -18.59 -24.78
N ILE A 359 7.66 -19.37 -25.74
CA ILE A 359 6.23 -19.49 -26.06
C ILE A 359 5.51 -20.58 -25.25
N ASN A 360 6.25 -21.31 -24.40
CA ASN A 360 5.75 -22.47 -23.64
C ASN A 360 5.01 -22.07 -22.35
N MET A 361 4.94 -20.77 -22.07
CA MET A 361 4.34 -20.21 -20.87
C MET A 361 3.51 -18.99 -21.24
N VAL A 362 2.18 -19.09 -21.08
CA VAL A 362 1.26 -18.01 -21.46
C VAL A 362 1.51 -16.71 -20.69
N ALA A 363 1.95 -16.79 -19.43
CA ALA A 363 2.38 -15.62 -18.66
C ALA A 363 3.52 -14.85 -19.36
N VAL A 364 4.51 -15.58 -19.88
CA VAL A 364 5.64 -14.98 -20.61
C VAL A 364 5.18 -14.34 -21.91
N VAL A 365 4.34 -15.05 -22.68
CA VAL A 365 3.81 -14.52 -23.94
C VAL A 365 2.98 -13.26 -23.71
N SER A 366 2.13 -13.26 -22.68
CA SER A 366 1.34 -12.08 -22.30
C SER A 366 2.22 -10.88 -21.94
N ALA A 367 3.33 -11.11 -21.23
CA ALA A 367 4.30 -10.06 -20.90
C ALA A 367 5.02 -9.51 -22.15
N MET A 368 5.50 -10.39 -23.02
CA MET A 368 6.28 -9.99 -24.20
C MET A 368 5.44 -9.32 -25.29
N GLU A 369 4.19 -9.76 -25.47
CA GLU A 369 3.28 -9.19 -26.48
C GLU A 369 2.44 -8.03 -25.93
N ASN A 370 2.52 -7.73 -24.63
CA ASN A 370 1.64 -6.79 -23.93
C ASN A 370 0.16 -6.99 -24.30
N LYS A 371 -0.29 -8.25 -24.18
CA LYS A 371 -1.62 -8.65 -24.65
C LYS A 371 -2.35 -9.48 -23.62
N ILE A 372 -3.65 -9.20 -23.47
CA ILE A 372 -4.56 -10.00 -22.67
C ILE A 372 -4.86 -11.30 -23.42
N ILE A 373 -4.62 -12.43 -22.76
CA ILE A 373 -4.86 -13.77 -23.30
C ILE A 373 -5.99 -14.42 -22.48
N ASN A 374 -7.06 -14.82 -23.16
CA ASN A 374 -8.19 -15.54 -22.56
C ASN A 374 -8.31 -16.89 -23.26
N ILE A 375 -8.14 -17.97 -22.51
CA ILE A 375 -8.13 -19.34 -23.00
C ILE A 375 -9.34 -20.06 -22.39
N PRO A 376 -10.34 -20.42 -23.22
CA PRO A 376 -11.52 -21.15 -22.75
C PRO A 376 -11.19 -22.57 -22.25
N ASP A 377 -10.27 -23.25 -22.93
CA ASP A 377 -9.84 -24.61 -22.59
C ASP A 377 -8.37 -24.85 -22.95
N VAL A 378 -7.51 -24.90 -21.93
CA VAL A 378 -6.06 -25.12 -22.00
C VAL A 378 -5.68 -26.44 -22.69
N TYR A 379 -6.53 -27.47 -22.62
CA TYR A 379 -6.22 -28.77 -23.21
C TYR A 379 -6.54 -28.82 -24.72
N ASN A 380 -7.45 -27.96 -25.18
CA ASN A 380 -7.91 -27.92 -26.57
C ASN A 380 -7.32 -26.76 -27.38
N ASP A 381 -6.64 -25.81 -26.73
CA ASP A 381 -5.98 -24.69 -27.40
C ASP A 381 -4.68 -25.13 -28.09
N LYS A 382 -4.55 -24.83 -29.39
CA LYS A 382 -3.39 -25.15 -30.23
C LYS A 382 -2.46 -23.95 -30.47
N LYS A 383 -2.84 -22.78 -29.97
CA LYS A 383 -2.16 -21.51 -30.24
C LYS A 383 -0.98 -21.27 -29.31
N TYR A 384 -1.03 -21.85 -28.11
CA TYR A 384 0.01 -21.75 -27.10
C TYR A 384 0.43 -23.15 -26.64
N ASP A 385 1.68 -23.30 -26.24
CA ASP A 385 2.16 -24.54 -25.63
C ASP A 385 1.89 -24.53 -24.12
N PHE A 386 1.25 -25.60 -23.64
CA PHE A 386 0.86 -25.81 -22.25
C PHE A 386 1.51 -27.06 -21.64
N GLU A 387 2.55 -27.64 -22.24
CA GLU A 387 3.21 -28.83 -21.70
C GLU A 387 3.68 -28.66 -20.26
N GLY A 388 4.17 -27.47 -19.89
CA GLY A 388 4.55 -27.16 -18.50
C GLY A 388 3.35 -27.17 -17.55
N THR A 389 2.22 -26.59 -17.98
CA THR A 389 0.97 -26.59 -17.20
C THR A 389 0.43 -28.02 -17.06
N LYS A 390 0.40 -28.78 -18.16
CA LYS A 390 -0.06 -30.18 -18.19
C LYS A 390 0.81 -31.09 -17.31
N ARG A 391 2.11 -30.84 -17.22
CA ARG A 391 3.03 -31.55 -16.31
C ARG A 391 2.71 -31.27 -14.84
N PHE A 392 2.49 -30.00 -14.49
CA PHE A 392 2.10 -29.62 -13.13
C PHE A 392 0.72 -30.19 -12.74
N ASP A 393 -0.24 -30.12 -13.65
CA ASP A 393 -1.58 -30.70 -13.46
C ASP A 393 -1.50 -32.22 -13.20
N LYS A 394 -0.64 -32.93 -13.96
CA LYS A 394 -0.43 -34.38 -13.78
C LYS A 394 0.24 -34.73 -12.44
N SER A 395 1.15 -33.89 -11.93
CA SER A 395 1.83 -34.16 -10.65
C SER A 395 1.01 -33.80 -9.42
N THR A 396 0.07 -32.86 -9.54
CA THR A 396 -0.74 -32.37 -8.41
C THR A 396 -2.18 -32.87 -8.41
N GLY A 397 -2.66 -33.42 -9.53
CA GLY A 397 -4.06 -33.82 -9.71
C GLY A 397 -5.01 -32.64 -9.96
N PHE A 398 -4.51 -31.40 -9.99
CA PHE A 398 -5.27 -30.22 -10.38
C PHE A 398 -5.43 -30.17 -11.91
N ARG A 399 -6.59 -29.73 -12.41
CA ARG A 399 -6.82 -29.60 -13.85
C ARG A 399 -7.09 -28.14 -14.21
N SER A 400 -6.13 -27.52 -14.86
CA SER A 400 -6.22 -26.16 -15.38
C SER A 400 -7.01 -26.17 -16.70
N GLN A 401 -8.27 -25.73 -16.68
CA GLN A 401 -9.16 -25.72 -17.84
C GLN A 401 -9.27 -24.32 -18.45
N SER A 402 -9.79 -23.32 -17.73
CA SER A 402 -9.92 -21.95 -18.25
C SER A 402 -8.82 -21.06 -17.71
N MET A 403 -8.21 -20.18 -18.52
CA MET A 403 -7.21 -19.20 -18.07
C MET A 403 -7.48 -17.79 -18.57
N LEU A 404 -7.25 -16.80 -17.71
CA LEU A 404 -7.21 -15.39 -18.07
C LEU A 404 -5.86 -14.80 -17.61
N VAL A 405 -5.07 -14.31 -18.56
CA VAL A 405 -3.73 -13.78 -18.33
C VAL A 405 -3.67 -12.35 -18.82
N ILE A 406 -3.32 -11.43 -17.92
CA ILE A 406 -3.38 -9.99 -18.15
C ILE A 406 -2.03 -9.35 -17.76
N PRO A 407 -1.41 -8.58 -18.66
CA PRO A 407 -0.19 -7.84 -18.32
C PRO A 407 -0.52 -6.65 -17.41
N LEU A 408 0.34 -6.42 -16.43
CA LEU A 408 0.34 -5.22 -15.60
C LEU A 408 1.26 -4.19 -16.26
N THR A 409 0.69 -3.07 -16.71
CA THR A 409 1.42 -2.02 -17.42
C THR A 409 1.49 -0.75 -16.61
N ASN A 410 2.65 -0.10 -16.60
CA ASN A 410 2.81 1.22 -15.97
C ASN A 410 2.32 2.35 -16.92
N HIS A 411 2.44 3.60 -16.47
CA HIS A 411 2.03 4.78 -17.23
C HIS A 411 2.83 5.00 -18.54
N GLU A 412 4.04 4.42 -18.63
CA GLU A 412 4.90 4.43 -19.82
C GLU A 412 4.59 3.29 -20.80
N LYS A 413 3.57 2.46 -20.49
CA LYS A 413 3.18 1.23 -21.22
C LYS A 413 4.19 0.08 -21.12
N ASP A 414 5.16 0.18 -20.21
CA ASP A 414 6.07 -0.90 -19.87
C ASP A 414 5.35 -1.98 -19.05
N VAL A 415 5.59 -3.24 -19.36
CA VAL A 415 5.04 -4.37 -18.61
C VAL A 415 5.89 -4.61 -17.36
N ILE A 416 5.31 -4.33 -16.19
CA ILE A 416 5.96 -4.50 -14.89
C ILE A 416 5.69 -5.87 -14.26
N GLY A 417 4.67 -6.59 -14.75
CA GLY A 417 4.26 -7.87 -14.21
C GLY A 417 3.12 -8.50 -14.99
N VAL A 418 2.65 -9.65 -14.53
CA VAL A 418 1.53 -10.39 -15.14
C VAL A 418 0.64 -10.96 -14.06
N LEU A 419 -0.67 -10.81 -14.23
CA LEU A 419 -1.69 -11.46 -13.42
C LEU A 419 -2.28 -12.63 -14.22
N GLN A 420 -2.24 -13.81 -13.63
CA GLN A 420 -2.82 -15.03 -14.20
C GLN A 420 -3.92 -15.55 -13.27
N LEU A 421 -5.10 -15.81 -13.83
CA LEU A 421 -6.25 -16.41 -13.15
C LEU A 421 -6.60 -17.72 -13.84
N ILE A 422 -6.93 -18.74 -13.05
CA ILE A 422 -7.15 -20.11 -13.52
C ILE A 422 -8.48 -20.62 -12.94
N ASN A 423 -9.24 -21.32 -13.79
CA ASN A 423 -10.52 -21.95 -13.52
C ASN A 423 -11.56 -21.01 -12.91
N LYS A 424 -12.29 -20.29 -13.75
CA LYS A 424 -13.48 -19.57 -13.29
C LYS A 424 -14.58 -20.57 -12.96
N SER A 425 -15.12 -20.49 -11.75
CA SER A 425 -16.19 -21.37 -11.26
C SER A 425 -17.45 -20.57 -10.95
N LYS A 426 -18.62 -21.03 -11.41
CA LYS A 426 -19.92 -20.53 -10.92
C LYS A 426 -20.41 -21.46 -9.80
N VAL A 427 -21.31 -20.97 -8.95
CA VAL A 427 -22.05 -21.77 -7.94
C VAL A 427 -22.37 -23.16 -8.54
N LEU A 428 -21.88 -24.23 -7.89
CA LEU A 428 -21.91 -25.66 -8.29
C LEU A 428 -20.64 -26.26 -8.95
N ASN A 429 -19.43 -25.75 -8.69
CA ASN A 429 -18.14 -26.40 -9.03
C ASN A 429 -17.91 -26.76 -10.51
N LYS A 430 -18.58 -26.06 -11.44
CA LYS A 430 -18.34 -26.24 -12.88
C LYS A 430 -17.44 -25.12 -13.39
N ILE A 431 -16.31 -25.50 -13.98
CA ILE A 431 -15.37 -24.56 -14.60
C ILE A 431 -15.97 -24.04 -15.91
N ILE A 432 -15.96 -22.72 -16.09
CA ILE A 432 -16.46 -22.02 -17.28
C ILE A 432 -15.40 -21.06 -17.82
N PRO A 433 -15.40 -20.76 -19.12
CA PRO A 433 -14.53 -19.72 -19.69
C PRO A 433 -14.79 -18.34 -19.07
N PHE A 434 -13.74 -17.51 -19.03
CA PHE A 434 -13.88 -16.09 -18.70
C PHE A 434 -14.62 -15.35 -19.83
N ASN A 435 -15.59 -14.52 -19.47
CA ASN A 435 -16.39 -13.76 -20.42
C ASN A 435 -15.81 -12.36 -20.68
N SER A 436 -16.44 -11.59 -21.56
CA SER A 436 -15.99 -10.22 -21.90
C SER A 436 -16.08 -9.24 -20.72
N GLU A 437 -17.01 -9.46 -19.80
CA GLU A 437 -17.19 -8.66 -18.57
C GLU A 437 -16.02 -8.87 -17.61
N ASP A 438 -15.63 -10.13 -17.37
CA ASP A 438 -14.45 -10.48 -16.55
C ASP A 438 -13.19 -9.82 -17.11
N LYS A 439 -13.03 -9.89 -18.44
CA LYS A 439 -11.91 -9.27 -19.13
C LYS A 439 -11.87 -7.75 -18.90
N ALA A 440 -13.03 -7.08 -18.96
CA ALA A 440 -13.11 -5.63 -18.75
C ALA A 440 -12.80 -5.25 -17.30
N ILE A 441 -13.40 -5.95 -16.33
CA ILE A 441 -13.21 -5.70 -14.89
C ILE A 441 -11.74 -5.95 -14.49
N ILE A 442 -11.17 -7.09 -14.87
CA ILE A 442 -9.80 -7.42 -14.48
C ILE A 442 -8.80 -6.55 -15.24
N LYS A 443 -9.08 -6.10 -16.47
CA LYS A 443 -8.25 -5.09 -17.12
C LYS A 443 -8.21 -3.78 -16.33
N ALA A 444 -9.34 -3.31 -15.81
CA ALA A 444 -9.41 -2.10 -14.99
C ALA A 444 -8.62 -2.28 -13.67
N LEU A 445 -8.85 -3.39 -12.96
CA LEU A 445 -8.13 -3.71 -11.73
C LEU A 445 -6.63 -3.94 -11.94
N ALA A 446 -6.24 -4.57 -13.04
CA ALA A 446 -4.85 -4.73 -13.44
C ALA A 446 -4.15 -3.38 -13.62
N GLY A 447 -4.82 -2.39 -14.23
CA GLY A 447 -4.31 -1.02 -14.32
C GLY A 447 -4.11 -0.38 -12.94
N GLN A 448 -5.08 -0.50 -12.04
CA GLN A 448 -4.98 0.04 -10.68
C GLN A 448 -3.91 -0.66 -9.84
N ALA A 449 -3.86 -1.98 -9.90
CA ALA A 449 -2.83 -2.80 -9.30
C ALA A 449 -1.44 -2.40 -9.82
N ALA A 450 -1.29 -2.22 -11.14
CA ALA A 450 -0.03 -1.79 -11.72
C ALA A 450 0.41 -0.40 -11.21
N MET A 451 -0.52 0.55 -11.05
CA MET A 451 -0.22 1.87 -10.49
C MET A 451 0.19 1.79 -9.02
N ALA A 452 -0.55 1.06 -8.18
CA ALA A 452 -0.25 0.89 -6.76
C ALA A 452 1.13 0.22 -6.56
N LEU A 453 1.42 -0.80 -7.38
CA LEU A 453 2.73 -1.46 -7.41
C LEU A 453 3.83 -0.52 -7.86
N THR A 454 3.62 0.23 -8.95
CA THR A 454 4.60 1.22 -9.43
C THR A 454 4.92 2.24 -8.35
N ASN A 455 3.91 2.79 -7.67
CA ASN A 455 4.13 3.75 -6.59
C ASN A 455 4.91 3.15 -5.42
N THR A 456 4.58 1.92 -5.01
CA THR A 456 5.30 1.24 -3.92
C THR A 456 6.76 0.95 -4.28
N LEU A 457 7.01 0.51 -5.52
CA LEU A 457 8.36 0.29 -6.04
C LEU A 457 9.14 1.61 -6.14
N LEU A 458 8.52 2.68 -6.65
CA LEU A 458 9.13 4.01 -6.74
C LEU A 458 9.55 4.54 -5.36
N ILE A 459 8.67 4.43 -4.35
CA ILE A 459 8.98 4.84 -2.97
C ILE A 459 10.17 4.04 -2.42
N SER A 460 10.20 2.72 -2.66
CA SER A 460 11.32 1.87 -2.23
C SER A 460 12.61 2.24 -2.95
N SER A 461 12.57 2.50 -4.26
CA SER A 461 13.74 2.90 -5.04
C SER A 461 14.27 4.27 -4.62
N LEU A 462 13.39 5.21 -4.27
CA LEU A 462 13.79 6.50 -3.72
C LEU A 462 14.49 6.35 -2.36
N ASP A 463 13.99 5.47 -1.50
CA ASP A 463 14.65 5.15 -0.22
C ASP A 463 16.03 4.53 -0.45
N ASP A 464 16.15 3.58 -1.38
CA ASP A 464 17.43 2.93 -1.71
C ASP A 464 18.43 3.95 -2.29
N PHE A 465 17.96 4.83 -3.17
CA PHE A 465 18.77 5.93 -3.72
C PHE A 465 19.25 6.89 -2.63
N LEU A 466 18.36 7.33 -1.72
CA LEU A 466 18.73 8.19 -0.61
C LEU A 466 19.81 7.55 0.27
N ASN A 467 19.64 6.26 0.61
CA ASN A 467 20.64 5.53 1.41
C ASN A 467 21.98 5.42 0.68
N ALA A 468 21.98 5.09 -0.61
CA ALA A 468 23.20 5.01 -1.41
C ALA A 468 23.90 6.37 -1.48
N TYR A 469 23.16 7.43 -1.77
CA TYR A 469 23.68 8.79 -1.85
C TYR A 469 24.31 9.27 -0.54
N VAL A 470 23.61 9.08 0.58
CA VAL A 470 24.12 9.42 1.92
C VAL A 470 25.38 8.63 2.25
N ASN A 471 25.39 7.31 2.00
CA ASN A 471 26.58 6.49 2.25
C ASN A 471 27.77 6.91 1.37
N THR A 472 27.54 7.31 0.12
CA THR A 472 28.61 7.81 -0.75
C THR A 472 29.20 9.13 -0.24
N ILE A 473 28.38 10.05 0.26
CA ILE A 473 28.86 11.30 0.86
C ILE A 473 29.64 11.02 2.14
N ALA A 474 29.09 10.16 3.01
CA ALA A 474 29.77 9.74 4.24
C ALA A 474 31.15 9.16 3.94
N GLN A 475 31.26 8.27 2.96
CA GLN A 475 32.54 7.71 2.53
C GLN A 475 33.50 8.77 1.97
N ALA A 476 33.00 9.78 1.25
CA ALA A 476 33.83 10.87 0.74
C ALA A 476 34.38 11.77 1.86
N ILE A 477 33.62 11.98 2.93
CA ILE A 477 34.06 12.70 4.13
C ILE A 477 35.09 11.88 4.89
N ASP A 478 34.81 10.60 5.14
CA ASP A 478 35.73 9.69 5.82
C ASP A 478 37.07 9.57 5.07
N ALA A 479 37.06 9.62 3.73
CA ALA A 479 38.27 9.57 2.91
C ALA A 479 39.11 10.86 2.94
N LYS A 480 38.54 11.98 3.40
CA LYS A 480 39.23 13.28 3.45
C LYS A 480 40.26 13.36 4.58
N SER A 481 40.08 12.57 5.64
CA SER A 481 41.01 12.50 6.77
C SER A 481 41.49 11.07 6.95
N LYS A 482 42.79 10.89 7.13
CA LYS A 482 43.36 9.56 7.41
C LYS A 482 42.86 8.97 8.74
N HIS A 483 42.26 9.79 9.61
CA HIS A 483 41.86 9.45 10.98
C HIS A 483 40.38 9.10 11.13
N THR A 484 39.56 9.34 10.11
CA THR A 484 38.11 9.09 10.12
C THR A 484 37.71 7.80 9.43
N MET A 485 38.66 6.98 8.98
CA MET A 485 38.37 5.79 8.19
C MET A 485 37.47 4.80 8.98
N ASN A 486 36.21 4.73 8.58
CA ASN A 486 35.13 3.92 9.17
C ASN A 486 34.49 4.49 10.47
N HIS A 487 34.84 5.70 10.91
CA HIS A 487 34.23 6.37 12.07
C HIS A 487 32.72 6.51 11.92
N ILE A 488 32.25 7.06 10.80
CA ILE A 488 30.82 7.26 10.54
C ILE A 488 30.07 5.91 10.53
N GLY A 489 30.70 4.87 9.98
CA GLY A 489 30.16 3.51 9.98
C GLY A 489 29.99 2.94 11.39
N ASN A 490 30.99 3.12 12.25
CA ASN A 490 31.01 2.67 13.63
C ASN A 490 29.99 3.43 14.49
N VAL A 491 29.92 4.76 14.39
CA VAL A 491 28.91 5.59 15.07
C VAL A 491 27.50 5.13 14.68
N SER A 492 27.27 4.88 13.39
CA SER A 492 26.00 4.36 12.89
C SER A 492 25.65 2.98 13.47
N LYS A 493 26.64 2.09 13.61
CA LYS A 493 26.46 0.75 14.18
C LYS A 493 26.13 0.82 15.67
N VAL A 494 26.92 1.53 16.48
CA VAL A 494 26.70 1.64 17.93
C VAL A 494 25.39 2.35 18.26
N SER A 495 25.07 3.45 17.56
CA SER A 495 23.79 4.19 17.74
C SER A 495 22.59 3.27 17.51
N LYS A 496 22.66 2.44 16.46
CA LYS A 496 21.61 1.49 16.13
C LYS A 496 21.48 0.40 17.20
N LEU A 497 22.59 -0.17 17.67
CA LEU A 497 22.56 -1.21 18.69
C LEU A 497 22.00 -0.68 20.02
N ILE A 498 22.38 0.53 20.43
CA ILE A 498 21.82 1.21 21.60
C ILE A 498 20.30 1.36 21.44
N ALA A 499 19.82 1.87 20.30
CA ALA A 499 18.40 2.04 20.04
C ALA A 499 17.64 0.69 20.05
N GLU A 500 18.22 -0.37 19.49
CA GLU A 500 17.62 -1.71 19.50
C GLU A 500 17.51 -2.29 20.91
N ALA A 501 18.53 -2.07 21.75
CA ALA A 501 18.49 -2.48 23.16
C ALA A 501 17.47 -1.69 23.96
N ILE A 502 17.36 -0.37 23.74
CA ILE A 502 16.32 0.48 24.34
C ILE A 502 14.93 -0.04 23.96
N ASN A 503 14.69 -0.36 22.69
CA ASN A 503 13.40 -0.87 22.21
C ASN A 503 13.02 -2.24 22.81
N LYS A 504 14.01 -3.08 23.13
CA LYS A 504 13.81 -4.39 23.78
C LYS A 504 13.70 -4.28 25.31
N ASN A 505 14.12 -3.15 25.89
CA ASN A 505 14.20 -2.99 27.33
C ASN A 505 12.81 -2.86 27.97
N LYS A 506 12.52 -3.72 28.95
CA LYS A 506 11.24 -3.73 29.67
C LYS A 506 11.29 -3.02 31.04
N THR A 507 12.43 -2.44 31.41
CA THR A 507 12.65 -1.87 32.75
C THR A 507 12.63 -0.34 32.71
N ILE A 508 13.73 0.25 32.26
CA ILE A 508 14.00 1.69 32.25
C ILE A 508 13.25 2.36 31.09
N TYR A 509 13.30 1.77 29.90
CA TYR A 509 12.75 2.36 28.67
C TYR A 509 11.45 1.67 28.20
N LYS A 510 10.64 1.18 29.14
CA LYS A 510 9.42 0.38 28.85
C LYS A 510 8.40 1.04 27.91
N ASN A 511 8.37 2.38 27.86
CA ASN A 511 7.41 3.15 27.06
C ASN A 511 8.02 3.60 25.71
N VAL A 512 9.28 3.29 25.44
CA VAL A 512 9.97 3.69 24.21
C VAL A 512 9.84 2.56 23.20
N HIS A 513 9.18 2.85 22.09
CA HIS A 513 9.01 1.90 21.00
C HIS A 513 9.47 2.54 19.68
N TYR A 514 10.51 1.95 19.09
CA TYR A 514 11.03 2.36 17.80
C TYR A 514 10.42 1.53 16.68
N THR A 515 9.93 2.24 15.65
CA THR A 515 9.52 1.65 14.39
C THR A 515 10.73 1.37 13.49
N LYS A 516 10.52 0.62 12.40
CA LYS A 516 11.55 0.43 11.37
C LYS A 516 12.06 1.76 10.79
N ASN A 517 11.21 2.79 10.72
CA ASN A 517 11.61 4.09 10.20
C ASN A 517 12.47 4.86 11.21
N ASP A 518 12.22 4.71 12.51
CA ASP A 518 13.02 5.37 13.54
C ASP A 518 14.46 4.83 13.55
N PHE A 519 14.63 3.51 13.45
CA PHE A 519 15.96 2.91 13.29
C PHE A 519 16.67 3.40 12.03
N ARG A 520 15.96 3.53 10.90
CA ARG A 520 16.54 4.08 9.67
C ARG A 520 16.89 5.56 9.81
N GLN A 521 16.08 6.33 10.51
CA GLN A 521 16.32 7.74 10.79
C GLN A 521 17.58 7.94 11.63
N ILE A 522 17.75 7.19 12.72
CA ILE A 522 18.97 7.21 13.54
C ILE A 522 20.18 6.83 12.69
N LYS A 523 20.06 5.80 11.84
CA LYS A 523 21.13 5.36 10.95
C LYS A 523 21.54 6.46 9.96
N LEU A 524 20.55 7.09 9.31
CA LEU A 524 20.78 8.18 8.36
C LEU A 524 21.39 9.41 9.04
N ALA A 525 20.91 9.76 10.25
CA ALA A 525 21.46 10.86 11.02
C ALA A 525 22.93 10.61 11.39
N ALA A 526 23.26 9.41 11.85
CA ALA A 526 24.65 9.02 12.13
C ALA A 526 25.52 9.13 10.88
N ALA A 527 25.00 8.75 9.71
CA ALA A 527 25.76 8.85 8.46
C ALA A 527 26.04 10.30 8.02
N MET A 528 25.27 11.27 8.52
CA MET A 528 25.32 12.68 8.07
C MET A 528 25.76 13.66 9.16
N HIS A 529 25.96 13.23 10.41
CA HIS A 529 26.27 14.12 11.53
C HIS A 529 27.48 15.03 11.24
N ASP A 530 28.49 14.45 10.60
CA ASP A 530 29.76 15.08 10.25
C ASP A 530 29.82 15.69 8.84
N ILE A 531 28.69 15.86 8.15
CA ILE A 531 28.68 16.34 6.75
C ILE A 531 29.42 17.67 6.55
N GLY A 532 29.40 18.56 7.55
CA GLY A 532 30.09 19.84 7.53
C GLY A 532 31.63 19.75 7.53
N LYS A 533 32.23 18.60 7.89
CA LYS A 533 33.69 18.40 7.82
C LYS A 533 34.23 18.51 6.39
N ILE A 534 33.36 18.40 5.37
CA ILE A 534 33.73 18.58 3.97
C ILE A 534 34.34 19.95 3.65
N SER A 535 34.02 21.01 4.40
CA SER A 535 34.58 22.35 4.19
C SER A 535 35.75 22.70 5.11
N ILE A 536 36.06 21.87 6.11
CA ILE A 536 37.16 22.16 7.06
C ILE A 536 38.51 21.85 6.39
N PRO A 537 39.53 22.72 6.47
CA PRO A 537 40.83 22.46 5.86
C PRO A 537 41.52 21.20 6.42
N GLU A 538 42.17 20.41 5.56
CA GLU A 538 42.91 19.20 5.97
C GLU A 538 43.99 19.50 7.02
N SER A 539 44.66 20.65 6.89
CA SER A 539 45.65 21.14 7.86
C SER A 539 45.10 21.42 9.26
N VAL A 540 43.77 21.43 9.44
CA VAL A 540 43.10 21.58 10.74
C VAL A 540 42.49 20.24 11.18
N ILE A 541 41.95 19.44 10.25
CA ILE A 541 41.37 18.12 10.56
C ILE A 541 42.44 17.13 11.01
N ASP A 542 43.54 17.05 10.26
CA ASP A 542 44.59 16.04 10.44
C ASP A 542 45.74 16.55 11.32
N LYS A 543 45.59 17.73 11.93
CA LYS A 543 46.64 18.35 12.77
C LYS A 543 46.93 17.52 14.02
N SER A 544 47.97 16.70 13.90
CA SER A 544 48.36 15.66 14.84
C SER A 544 49.44 16.12 15.83
N THR A 545 50.21 17.14 15.47
CA THR A 545 51.17 17.84 16.34
C THR A 545 50.89 19.34 16.38
N LYS A 546 51.47 20.06 17.35
CA LYS A 546 51.22 21.50 17.53
C LYS A 546 51.75 22.33 16.34
N LEU A 547 52.87 21.93 15.76
CA LEU A 547 53.57 22.62 14.68
C LEU A 547 53.12 22.18 13.28
N GLU A 548 52.23 21.20 13.19
CA GLU A 548 51.71 20.71 11.92
C GLU A 548 50.79 21.73 11.24
N THR A 549 51.03 21.91 9.94
CA THR A 549 50.24 22.78 9.06
C THR A 549 49.92 22.02 7.78
N ILE A 550 50.54 22.33 6.65
CA ILE A 550 50.54 21.46 5.46
C ILE A 550 51.50 20.27 5.68
N PHE A 551 52.53 20.48 6.49
CA PHE A 551 53.45 19.47 6.99
C PHE A 551 53.91 19.85 8.40
N ASP A 552 54.47 18.91 9.16
CA ASP A 552 55.06 19.17 10.48
C ASP A 552 56.37 19.95 10.36
N LYS A 553 56.42 21.14 10.96
CA LYS A 553 57.59 22.03 10.93
C LYS A 553 58.71 21.61 11.89
N ILE A 554 58.55 20.54 12.68
CA ILE A 554 59.57 20.09 13.64
C ILE A 554 60.94 19.84 12.99
N GLU A 555 60.98 19.29 11.78
CA GLU A 555 62.23 19.04 11.05
C GLU A 555 62.91 20.35 10.62
N LEU A 556 62.15 21.41 10.33
CA LEU A 556 62.72 22.73 10.07
C LEU A 556 63.36 23.30 11.33
N ILE A 557 62.73 23.11 12.50
CA ILE A 557 63.28 23.56 13.78
C ILE A 557 64.54 22.78 14.13
N LYS A 558 64.57 21.46 13.91
CA LYS A 558 65.79 20.63 14.05
C LYS A 558 66.95 21.18 13.21
N ILE A 559 66.69 21.51 11.95
CA ILE A 559 67.70 22.11 11.07
C ILE A 559 68.20 23.45 11.65
N ARG A 560 67.30 24.30 12.18
CA ARG A 560 67.71 25.57 12.81
C ARG A 560 68.57 25.34 14.06
N PHE A 561 68.26 24.35 14.90
CA PHE A 561 69.10 23.95 16.02
C PHE A 561 70.48 23.44 15.56
N GLU A 562 70.56 22.66 14.48
CA GLU A 562 71.84 22.22 13.90
C GLU A 562 72.68 23.38 13.38
N ILE A 563 72.05 24.44 12.84
CA ILE A 563 72.78 25.66 12.46
C ILE A 563 73.36 26.34 13.70
N ILE A 564 72.60 26.47 14.80
CA ILE A 564 73.11 27.06 16.05
C ILE A 564 74.30 26.25 16.59
N LYS A 565 74.23 24.91 16.55
CA LYS A 565 75.35 24.04 16.97
C LYS A 565 76.60 24.32 16.13
N LYS A 566 76.45 24.45 14.81
CA LYS A 566 77.56 24.79 13.91
C LYS A 566 78.10 26.20 14.15
N ASP A 567 77.23 27.17 14.43
CA ASP A 567 77.64 28.54 14.78
C ASP A 567 78.47 28.54 16.08
N LEU A 568 78.07 27.76 17.10
CA LEU A 568 78.84 27.56 18.33
C LEU A 568 80.19 26.89 18.09
N GLU A 569 80.23 25.85 17.23
CA GLU A 569 81.48 25.18 16.85
C GLU A 569 82.45 26.16 16.15
N ILE A 570 81.93 27.01 15.25
CA ILE A 570 82.73 28.05 14.60
C ILE A 570 83.27 29.06 15.62
N LEU A 571 82.45 29.49 16.60
CA LEU A 571 82.88 30.40 17.67
C LEU A 571 83.99 29.77 18.52
N PHE A 572 83.87 28.48 18.84
CA PHE A 572 84.89 27.71 19.57
C PHE A 572 86.19 27.60 18.78
N LEU A 573 86.12 27.21 17.50
CA LEU A 573 87.30 27.11 16.61
C LEU A 573 87.98 28.46 16.40
N LYS A 574 87.22 29.56 16.39
CA LYS A 574 87.73 30.95 16.35
C LYS A 574 88.27 31.44 17.70
N LYS A 575 88.24 30.63 18.75
CA LYS A 575 88.66 30.94 20.13
C LYS A 575 87.89 32.13 20.75
N GLN A 576 86.63 32.30 20.36
CA GLN A 576 85.76 33.35 20.89
C GLN A 576 84.96 32.92 22.13
N ILE A 577 84.92 31.63 22.42
CA ILE A 577 84.29 31.03 23.62
C ILE A 577 85.24 29.99 24.25
N SER A 578 85.09 29.72 25.54
CA SER A 578 85.88 28.70 26.23
C SER A 578 85.38 27.29 25.93
N GLU A 579 86.25 26.28 26.12
CA GLU A 579 85.87 24.88 25.96
C GLU A 579 84.73 24.47 26.90
N LYS A 580 84.74 24.98 28.13
CA LYS A 580 83.67 24.75 29.11
C LYS A 580 82.33 25.32 28.63
N ASP A 581 82.32 26.58 28.18
CA ASP A 581 81.08 27.25 27.73
C ASP A 581 80.51 26.59 26.47
N TYR A 582 81.38 26.06 25.59
CA TYR A 582 80.99 25.32 24.40
C TYR A 582 80.24 24.02 24.75
N PHE A 583 80.81 23.19 25.63
CA PHE A 583 80.17 21.92 26.03
C PHE A 583 78.87 22.14 26.82
N GLU A 584 78.83 23.13 27.72
CA GLU A 584 77.61 23.47 28.46
C GLU A 584 76.49 23.95 27.52
N SER A 585 76.81 24.83 26.56
CA SER A 585 75.84 25.32 25.57
C SER A 585 75.32 24.20 24.66
N LEU A 586 76.18 23.25 24.29
CA LEU A 586 75.82 22.09 23.47
C LEU A 586 74.82 21.16 24.17
N GLU A 587 75.04 20.87 25.45
CA GLU A 587 74.11 20.06 26.24
C GLU A 587 72.76 20.78 26.44
N GLN A 588 72.79 22.08 26.74
CA GLN A 588 71.58 22.89 26.85
C GLN A 588 70.75 22.86 25.55
N ILE A 589 71.39 23.03 24.40
CA ILE A 589 70.71 22.97 23.09
C ILE A 589 70.10 21.60 22.80
N LYS A 590 70.77 20.51 23.19
CA LYS A 590 70.21 19.15 23.02
C LYS A 590 68.98 18.95 23.89
N ASP A 591 69.02 19.41 25.14
CA ASP A 591 67.89 19.32 26.06
C ASP A 591 66.71 20.18 25.58
N ASP A 592 66.98 21.40 25.10
CA ASP A 592 65.95 22.28 24.54
C ASP A 592 65.33 21.72 23.26
N LEU A 593 66.13 21.10 22.37
CA LEU A 593 65.59 20.43 21.18
C LEU A 593 64.64 19.30 21.58
N LYS A 594 65.07 18.44 22.52
CA LYS A 594 64.25 17.33 23.00
C LYS A 594 62.94 17.82 23.63
N PHE A 595 63.01 18.88 24.42
CA PHE A 595 61.83 19.50 25.00
C PHE A 595 60.85 20.03 23.92
N ILE A 596 61.36 20.63 22.84
CA ILE A 596 60.50 21.09 21.74
C ILE A 596 59.86 19.92 21.00
N GLU A 597 60.57 18.82 20.78
CA GLU A 597 60.02 17.59 20.20
C GLU A 597 58.87 17.04 21.06
N GLU A 598 59.08 16.93 22.36
CA GLU A 598 58.06 16.45 23.31
C GLU A 598 56.85 17.41 23.38
N ALA A 599 57.11 18.72 23.42
CA ALA A 599 56.07 19.74 23.43
C ALA A 599 55.21 19.72 22.15
N ASN A 600 55.81 19.37 21.00
CA ASN A 600 55.12 19.31 19.71
C ASN A 600 54.05 18.21 19.67
N ILE A 601 54.25 17.08 20.34
CA ILE A 601 53.30 15.94 20.35
C ILE A 601 51.93 16.35 20.93
N GLY A 602 51.88 17.29 21.88
CA GLY A 602 50.63 17.81 22.43
C GLY A 602 49.82 16.84 23.29
N SER A 603 50.44 15.74 23.75
CA SER A 603 49.87 14.80 24.73
C SER A 603 49.90 15.34 26.16
N GLU A 604 50.93 16.12 26.51
CA GLU A 604 51.12 16.67 27.85
C GLU A 604 50.45 18.04 28.03
N PHE A 605 50.09 18.32 29.29
CA PHE A 605 49.63 19.65 29.68
C PHE A 605 50.81 20.64 29.71
N MET A 606 50.66 21.80 29.06
CA MET A 606 51.64 22.89 29.13
C MET A 606 51.30 23.83 30.28
N ASP A 607 52.01 23.66 31.39
CA ASP A 607 51.99 24.59 32.50
C ASP A 607 52.76 25.88 32.18
N ASP A 608 52.63 26.88 33.06
CA ASP A 608 53.24 28.20 32.86
C ASP A 608 54.77 28.14 32.78
N LYS A 609 55.42 27.19 33.47
CA LYS A 609 56.87 27.01 33.44
C LYS A 609 57.34 26.47 32.09
N LYS A 610 56.62 25.49 31.53
CA LYS A 610 56.90 24.97 30.19
C LYS A 610 56.71 26.03 29.12
N ILE A 611 55.69 26.88 29.24
CA ILE A 611 55.46 27.99 28.30
C ILE A 611 56.55 29.05 28.42
N GLU A 612 56.99 29.38 29.63
CA GLU A 612 58.12 30.29 29.86
C GLU A 612 59.41 29.73 29.28
N ARG A 613 59.65 28.42 29.39
CA ARG A 613 60.78 27.75 28.75
C ARG A 613 60.76 27.89 27.22
N ILE A 614 59.60 27.78 26.57
CA ILE A 614 59.48 28.02 25.11
C ILE A 614 59.89 29.46 24.77
N LYS A 615 59.50 30.44 25.58
CA LYS A 615 59.89 31.84 25.38
C LYS A 615 61.40 32.02 25.48
N LEU A 616 62.05 31.43 26.48
CA LEU A 616 63.51 31.46 26.60
C LEU A 616 64.21 30.84 25.38
N ILE A 617 63.72 29.68 24.90
CA ILE A 617 64.25 29.03 23.69
C ILE A 617 64.05 29.91 22.44
N SER A 618 62.95 30.67 22.38
CA SER A 618 62.69 31.56 21.24
C SER A 618 63.67 32.74 21.13
N GLU A 619 64.37 33.09 22.22
CA GLU A 619 65.41 34.13 22.22
C GLU A 619 66.69 33.67 21.51
N TYR A 620 66.87 32.36 21.31
CA TYR A 620 67.96 31.86 20.49
C TYR A 620 67.84 32.37 19.06
N SER A 621 68.98 32.54 18.42
CA SER A 621 69.05 33.09 17.06
C SER A 621 70.22 32.49 16.32
N TYR A 622 70.07 32.33 15.01
CA TYR A 622 71.12 31.87 14.12
C TYR A 622 71.39 32.89 13.03
N THR A 623 72.57 32.81 12.42
CA THR A 623 72.93 33.72 11.33
C THR A 623 72.70 33.06 9.98
N LEU A 624 71.85 33.65 9.15
CA LEU A 624 71.63 33.21 7.78
C LEU A 624 71.78 34.40 6.83
N LYS A 625 72.65 34.28 5.82
CA LYS A 625 72.96 35.38 4.87
C LYS A 625 73.36 36.70 5.55
N ASN A 626 74.08 36.62 6.68
CA ASN A 626 74.50 37.75 7.53
C ASN A 626 73.36 38.48 8.27
N GLU A 627 72.16 37.91 8.30
CA GLU A 627 71.06 38.40 9.13
C GLU A 627 70.85 37.47 10.32
N LYS A 628 70.56 38.07 11.49
CA LYS A 628 70.28 37.35 12.73
C LYS A 628 68.79 37.04 12.77
N ILE A 629 68.43 35.75 12.66
CA ILE A 629 67.06 35.28 12.60
C ILE A 629 66.71 34.57 13.91
N PRO A 630 65.54 34.80 14.53
CA PRO A 630 65.11 34.07 15.71
C PRO A 630 64.91 32.58 15.41
N LEU A 631 65.16 31.72 16.39
CA LEU A 631 65.01 30.27 16.27
C LEU A 631 63.56 29.87 15.98
N LEU A 632 62.62 30.50 16.70
CA LEU A 632 61.18 30.27 16.57
C LEU A 632 60.49 31.55 16.13
N ASN A 633 59.51 31.44 15.23
CA ASN A 633 58.63 32.56 14.87
C ASN A 633 57.40 32.66 15.80
N GLU A 634 56.65 33.76 15.70
CA GLU A 634 55.48 34.01 16.54
C GLU A 634 54.41 32.91 16.43
N ASP A 635 54.18 32.37 15.24
CA ASP A 635 53.21 31.29 15.01
C ASP A 635 53.66 29.97 15.66
N GLU A 636 54.95 29.62 15.58
CA GLU A 636 55.53 28.43 16.21
C GLU A 636 55.46 28.54 17.74
N ILE A 637 55.73 29.72 18.30
CA ILE A 637 55.58 29.99 19.74
C ILE A 637 54.11 29.85 20.16
N LYS A 638 53.19 30.47 19.42
CA LYS A 638 51.73 30.39 19.68
C LYS A 638 51.26 28.94 19.67
N ASN A 639 51.70 28.15 18.70
CA ASN A 639 51.37 26.72 18.59
C ASN A 639 51.96 25.89 19.72
N LEU A 640 53.27 25.98 20.00
CA LEU A 640 53.89 25.19 21.06
C LEU A 640 53.34 25.51 22.46
N SER A 641 52.89 26.76 22.66
CA SER A 641 52.29 27.25 23.91
C SER A 641 50.84 26.78 24.14
N ILE A 642 50.25 25.97 23.25
CA ILE A 642 48.90 25.41 23.46
C ILE A 642 48.90 24.54 24.72
N ARG A 643 48.03 24.90 25.68
CA ARG A 643 47.91 24.24 26.99
C ARG A 643 47.44 22.79 26.92
N LYS A 644 46.48 22.50 26.04
CA LYS A 644 45.86 21.18 25.90
C LYS A 644 45.45 20.93 24.45
N GLY A 645 45.92 19.81 23.91
CA GLY A 645 45.71 19.43 22.51
C GLY A 645 46.68 20.11 21.54
N THR A 646 46.36 20.04 20.26
CA THR A 646 47.20 20.50 19.14
C THR A 646 46.66 21.73 18.42
N LEU A 647 45.37 22.03 18.60
CA LEU A 647 44.68 23.14 17.95
C LEU A 647 44.72 24.42 18.78
N THR A 648 45.03 25.53 18.11
CA THR A 648 44.83 26.90 18.62
C THR A 648 43.34 27.22 18.76
N GLN A 649 43.00 28.34 19.40
CA GLN A 649 41.59 28.74 19.52
C GLN A 649 40.94 29.01 18.15
N GLU A 650 41.64 29.70 17.25
CA GLU A 650 41.17 29.96 15.89
C GLU A 650 40.93 28.66 15.11
N GLU A 651 41.83 27.69 15.21
CA GLU A 651 41.67 26.37 14.58
C GLU A 651 40.52 25.56 15.20
N LYS A 652 40.29 25.68 16.51
CA LYS A 652 39.13 25.07 17.18
C LYS A 652 37.83 25.71 16.71
N ASP A 653 37.79 27.02 16.53
CA ASP A 653 36.60 27.72 16.04
C ASP A 653 36.29 27.30 14.60
N ILE A 654 37.32 27.16 13.75
CA ILE A 654 37.19 26.57 12.41
C ILE A 654 36.68 25.14 12.50
N MET A 655 37.27 24.28 13.35
CA MET A 655 36.82 22.91 13.52
C MET A 655 35.35 22.86 13.98
N ASN A 656 34.97 23.59 15.03
CA ASN A 656 33.61 23.62 15.56
C ASN A 656 32.57 24.15 14.56
N SER A 657 32.99 24.97 13.59
CA SER A 657 32.10 25.48 12.55
C SER A 657 31.47 24.39 11.68
N HIS A 658 32.05 23.17 11.66
CA HIS A 658 31.47 22.05 10.92
C HIS A 658 30.04 21.72 11.38
N ALA A 659 29.73 21.88 12.68
CA ALA A 659 28.40 21.59 13.20
C ALA A 659 27.36 22.58 12.66
N GLN A 660 27.72 23.87 12.61
CA GLN A 660 26.88 24.91 11.99
C GLN A 660 26.73 24.67 10.48
N LEU A 661 27.80 24.27 9.81
CA LEU A 661 27.76 23.93 8.38
C LEU A 661 26.89 22.70 8.10
N SER A 662 26.95 21.67 8.95
CA SER A 662 26.05 20.52 8.90
C SER A 662 24.59 20.99 8.98
N LEU A 663 24.27 21.91 9.89
CA LEU A 663 22.93 22.51 9.99
C LEU A 663 22.53 23.28 8.72
N ASP A 664 23.40 24.11 8.18
CA ASP A 664 23.13 24.91 6.97
C ASP A 664 22.96 24.04 5.72
N MET A 665 23.66 22.91 5.63
CA MET A 665 23.56 21.96 4.53
C MET A 665 22.31 21.09 4.66
N LEU A 666 22.11 20.46 5.81
CA LEU A 666 21.02 19.50 6.02
C LEU A 666 19.65 20.19 6.08
N SER A 667 19.56 21.43 6.56
CA SER A 667 18.31 22.20 6.58
C SER A 667 17.74 22.50 5.19
N LYS A 668 18.57 22.43 4.14
CA LYS A 668 18.15 22.61 2.74
C LYS A 668 17.67 21.31 2.09
N LEU A 669 17.87 20.16 2.72
CA LEU A 669 17.47 18.88 2.16
C LEU A 669 15.98 18.59 2.41
N PRO A 670 15.21 18.22 1.37
CA PRO A 670 13.78 17.94 1.51
C PRO A 670 13.55 16.54 2.09
N PHE A 671 13.84 16.35 3.38
CA PHE A 671 13.61 15.06 4.03
C PHE A 671 12.12 14.66 3.98
N PRO A 672 11.79 13.41 3.58
CA PRO A 672 10.45 12.89 3.71
C PRO A 672 9.94 13.02 5.16
N LYS A 673 8.64 13.21 5.38
CA LYS A 673 8.05 13.34 6.74
C LYS A 673 8.48 12.24 7.72
N LYS A 674 8.67 11.01 7.23
CA LYS A 674 9.14 9.84 8.00
C LYS A 674 10.59 9.93 8.50
N TYR A 675 11.38 10.88 7.97
CA TYR A 675 12.77 11.16 8.31
C TYR A 675 12.94 12.61 8.79
N SER A 676 11.88 13.21 9.34
CA SER A 676 11.86 14.62 9.74
C SER A 676 12.84 14.94 10.88
N LYS A 677 13.18 13.97 11.74
CA LYS A 677 14.15 14.20 12.83
C LYS A 677 15.61 13.96 12.41
N VAL A 678 15.89 13.53 11.17
CA VAL A 678 17.28 13.29 10.71
C VAL A 678 18.14 14.54 10.92
N LEU A 679 17.59 15.71 10.58
CA LEU A 679 18.28 16.99 10.74
C LEU A 679 18.72 17.20 12.20
N ASP A 680 17.77 17.18 13.14
CA ASP A 680 18.04 17.45 14.55
C ASP A 680 19.03 16.44 15.13
N ILE A 681 18.78 15.15 14.94
CA ILE A 681 19.65 14.08 15.47
C ILE A 681 21.08 14.20 14.91
N ALA A 682 21.22 14.54 13.64
CA ALA A 682 22.53 14.70 13.01
C ALA A 682 23.27 15.93 13.53
N VAL A 683 22.61 17.08 13.72
CA VAL A 683 23.29 18.33 14.06
C VAL A 683 23.51 18.55 15.55
N ASN A 684 22.75 17.85 16.41
CA ASN A 684 22.78 18.03 17.86
C ASN A 684 23.86 17.18 18.56
N HIS A 685 24.71 16.44 17.83
CA HIS A 685 25.69 15.51 18.42
C HIS A 685 26.80 16.19 19.25
N HIS A 686 26.97 17.52 19.12
CA HIS A 686 27.86 18.34 19.97
C HIS A 686 27.11 19.18 21.01
N GLU A 687 25.80 19.02 21.13
CA GLU A 687 25.01 19.62 22.20
C GLU A 687 25.34 18.96 23.54
N LYS A 688 25.14 19.70 24.63
CA LYS A 688 25.37 19.22 26.00
C LYS A 688 24.14 19.47 26.84
N LEU A 689 23.77 18.51 27.70
CA LEU A 689 22.56 18.62 28.53
C LEU A 689 22.54 19.90 29.40
N ASN A 690 23.71 20.41 29.78
CA ASN A 690 23.89 21.66 30.53
C ASN A 690 23.77 22.96 29.69
N GLY A 691 23.45 22.89 28.39
CA GLY A 691 23.26 24.04 27.52
C GLY A 691 24.55 24.72 27.02
N LYS A 692 25.73 24.17 27.35
CA LYS A 692 27.03 24.72 26.91
C LYS A 692 27.56 24.08 25.62
N GLY A 693 26.71 23.32 24.94
CA GLY A 693 27.02 22.69 23.65
C GLY A 693 26.86 23.64 22.48
N TYR A 694 27.03 23.10 21.27
CA TYR A 694 26.93 23.83 20.00
C TYR A 694 26.37 22.89 18.92
N PRO A 695 25.80 23.39 17.81
CA PRO A 695 25.76 24.79 17.34
C PRO A 695 24.57 25.63 17.86
N ARG A 696 23.57 25.02 18.49
CA ARG A 696 22.29 25.65 18.86
C ARG A 696 22.19 25.98 20.35
N GLY A 697 23.02 25.39 21.21
CA GLY A 697 23.03 25.66 22.65
C GLY A 697 21.80 25.09 23.35
N LEU A 698 21.41 23.87 22.98
CA LEU A 698 20.22 23.20 23.47
C LEU A 698 20.40 22.68 24.90
N SER A 699 19.36 22.77 25.71
CA SER A 699 19.33 22.19 27.05
C SER A 699 18.81 20.75 27.03
N GLU A 700 18.94 20.04 28.14
CA GLU A 700 18.38 18.69 28.29
C GLU A 700 16.90 18.57 27.87
N LYS A 701 16.09 19.61 28.07
CA LYS A 701 14.65 19.59 27.73
C LYS A 701 14.38 19.66 26.23
N ASP A 702 15.33 20.18 25.47
CA ASP A 702 15.23 20.37 24.03
C ASP A 702 15.76 19.16 23.26
N LEU A 703 16.55 18.31 23.91
CA LEU A 703 17.16 17.12 23.33
C LEU A 703 16.28 15.88 23.49
N THR A 704 16.02 15.22 22.38
CA THR A 704 15.34 13.93 22.34
C THR A 704 16.25 12.79 22.80
N LEU A 705 15.65 11.62 23.07
CA LEU A 705 16.44 10.43 23.40
C LEU A 705 17.36 10.03 22.24
N GLU A 706 16.89 10.20 21.00
CA GLU A 706 17.68 9.94 19.80
C GLU A 706 18.90 10.88 19.68
N ASP A 707 18.77 12.16 20.06
CA ASP A 707 19.90 13.09 20.15
C ASP A 707 20.92 12.60 21.19
N LYS A 708 20.44 12.21 22.38
CA LYS A 708 21.28 11.68 23.48
C LYS A 708 22.02 10.40 23.08
N ILE A 709 21.39 9.52 22.30
CA ILE A 709 22.03 8.33 21.72
C ILE A 709 23.15 8.73 20.77
N MET A 710 22.93 9.72 19.90
CA MET A 710 23.94 10.20 18.96
C MET A 710 25.15 10.78 19.68
N ILE A 711 24.93 11.67 20.66
CA ILE A 711 25.98 12.32 21.46
C ILE A 711 26.85 11.25 22.15
N LEU A 712 26.21 10.28 22.83
CA LEU A 712 26.94 9.21 23.49
C LEU A 712 27.74 8.35 22.49
N SER A 713 27.13 8.02 21.35
CA SER A 713 27.70 7.16 20.32
C SER A 713 28.94 7.78 19.68
N ASP A 714 28.87 9.06 19.32
CA ASP A 714 29.97 9.81 18.73
C ASP A 714 31.15 9.92 19.71
N ILE A 715 30.90 10.34 20.96
CA ILE A 715 31.97 10.47 21.97
C ILE A 715 32.60 9.11 22.28
N PHE A 716 31.80 8.07 22.43
CA PHE A 716 32.30 6.72 22.71
C PHE A 716 33.16 6.18 21.58
N GLU A 717 32.72 6.32 20.32
CA GLU A 717 33.51 5.90 19.16
C GLU A 717 34.82 6.69 19.10
N ALA A 718 34.75 8.02 19.21
CA ALA A 718 35.92 8.89 19.11
C ALA A 718 37.00 8.60 20.18
N LEU A 719 36.60 8.10 21.36
CA LEU A 719 37.51 7.70 22.44
C LEU A 719 38.10 6.30 22.26
N THR A 720 37.40 5.42 21.55
CA THR A 720 37.76 4.01 21.37
C THR A 720 38.44 3.71 20.03
N ALA A 721 38.36 4.64 19.07
CA ALA A 721 38.92 4.54 17.73
C ALA A 721 40.40 4.11 17.70
N ARG A 722 40.73 3.24 16.73
CA ARG A 722 41.99 2.48 16.66
C ARG A 722 43.20 3.28 16.14
N ASP A 723 43.00 4.29 15.29
CA ASP A 723 44.09 4.90 14.50
C ASP A 723 44.14 6.44 14.58
N ARG A 724 44.72 6.95 15.67
CA ARG A 724 45.43 8.24 15.62
C ARG A 724 46.94 7.91 15.54
N PRO A 725 47.71 8.41 14.57
CA PRO A 725 49.11 8.01 14.31
C PRO A 725 50.07 8.17 15.49
N TYR A 726 49.64 8.86 16.55
CA TYR A 726 50.43 9.18 17.74
C TYR A 726 49.73 8.82 19.07
N LYS A 727 48.58 8.12 19.06
CA LYS A 727 47.86 7.67 20.27
C LYS A 727 47.18 6.32 20.05
N GLU A 728 47.53 5.33 20.87
CA GLU A 728 46.76 4.10 20.98
C GLU A 728 45.33 4.40 21.51
N GLY A 729 44.33 3.70 20.97
CA GLY A 729 42.95 3.80 21.42
C GLY A 729 42.81 3.49 22.91
N LYS A 730 41.96 4.23 23.62
CA LYS A 730 41.83 4.12 25.08
C LYS A 730 41.23 2.78 25.49
N LYS A 731 41.56 2.33 26.71
CA LYS A 731 40.91 1.19 27.35
C LYS A 731 39.50 1.55 27.80
N LEU A 732 38.60 0.56 27.87
CA LEU A 732 37.21 0.77 28.31
C LEU A 732 37.13 1.45 29.69
N SER A 733 37.98 1.05 30.64
CA SER A 733 38.05 1.69 31.97
C SER A 733 38.33 3.20 31.89
N GLU A 734 39.28 3.63 31.04
CA GLU A 734 39.58 5.05 30.82
C GLU A 734 38.43 5.78 30.12
N VAL A 735 37.81 5.14 29.12
CA VAL A 735 36.67 5.72 28.39
C VAL A 735 35.50 5.97 29.34
N PHE A 736 35.14 4.99 30.15
CA PHE A 736 34.04 5.13 31.11
C PHE A 736 34.36 6.09 32.26
N ASN A 737 35.63 6.25 32.66
CA ASN A 737 36.03 7.31 33.60
C ASN A 737 35.78 8.71 33.00
N ILE A 738 36.10 8.91 31.72
CA ILE A 738 35.85 10.18 31.02
C ILE A 738 34.34 10.42 30.88
N LEU A 739 33.59 9.42 30.41
CA LEU A 739 32.14 9.52 30.23
C LEU A 739 31.43 9.76 31.57
N SER A 740 31.87 9.12 32.66
CA SER A 740 31.32 9.34 34.00
C SER A 740 31.55 10.77 34.50
N ALA A 741 32.74 11.34 34.27
CA ALA A 741 33.01 12.74 34.58
C ALA A 741 32.15 13.71 33.75
N MET A 742 31.90 13.39 32.47
CA MET A 742 31.00 14.16 31.61
C MET A 742 29.54 14.08 32.10
N ALA A 743 29.09 12.90 32.52
CA ALA A 743 27.75 12.70 33.08
C ALA A 743 27.57 13.49 34.40
N LYS A 744 28.57 13.48 35.30
CA LYS A 744 28.58 14.28 36.55
C LYS A 744 28.49 15.79 36.31
N ASN A 745 29.09 16.27 35.21
CA ASN A 745 29.01 17.66 34.77
C ASN A 745 27.73 18.00 33.98
N ASN A 746 26.78 17.05 33.92
CA ASN A 746 25.55 17.13 33.15
C ASN A 746 25.79 17.46 31.66
N GLU A 747 26.86 16.91 31.07
CA GLU A 747 27.15 17.08 29.64
C GLU A 747 26.45 16.01 28.80
N ILE A 748 26.38 14.78 29.31
CA ILE A 748 25.74 13.62 28.68
C ILE A 748 24.73 12.96 29.64
N ASP A 749 23.81 12.16 29.10
CA ASP A 749 22.75 11.52 29.88
C ASP A 749 23.29 10.36 30.73
N ALA A 750 23.27 10.52 32.06
CA ALA A 750 23.77 9.54 33.03
C ALA A 750 22.98 8.21 33.00
N GLN A 751 21.66 8.28 32.79
CA GLN A 751 20.80 7.11 32.76
C GLN A 751 21.05 6.27 31.50
N LEU A 752 21.24 6.94 30.36
CA LEU A 752 21.61 6.31 29.10
C LEU A 752 23.02 5.71 29.16
N LEU A 753 23.98 6.42 29.75
CA LEU A 753 25.35 5.91 29.93
C LEU A 753 25.35 4.63 30.78
N LYS A 754 24.62 4.63 31.90
CA LYS A 754 24.46 3.44 32.74
C LYS A 754 23.84 2.28 31.97
N PHE A 755 22.76 2.56 31.24
CA PHE A 755 22.10 1.55 30.42
C PHE A 755 23.04 0.94 29.38
N PHE A 756 23.83 1.78 28.69
CA PHE A 756 24.79 1.31 27.69
C PHE A 756 25.89 0.45 28.32
N HIS A 757 26.47 0.88 29.44
CA HIS A 757 27.49 0.13 30.17
C HIS A 757 27.01 -1.25 30.63
N ASP A 758 25.80 -1.33 31.18
CA ASP A 758 25.25 -2.57 31.74
C ASP A 758 24.60 -3.48 30.67
N SER A 759 24.52 -3.02 29.42
CA SER A 759 23.90 -3.77 28.33
C SER A 759 24.85 -4.75 27.65
N GLU A 760 24.31 -5.86 27.14
CA GLU A 760 25.04 -6.79 26.27
C GLU A 760 25.58 -6.11 24.98
N VAL A 761 25.01 -4.96 24.60
CA VAL A 761 25.44 -4.19 23.43
C VAL A 761 26.90 -3.74 23.53
N LEU A 762 27.34 -3.27 24.70
CA LEU A 762 28.73 -2.85 24.88
C LEU A 762 29.67 -4.03 24.61
N TYR A 763 29.32 -5.21 25.12
CA TYR A 763 30.11 -6.42 24.93
C TYR A 763 30.14 -6.87 23.47
N ASP A 764 28.98 -6.91 22.81
CA ASP A 764 28.86 -7.28 21.40
C ASP A 764 29.67 -6.34 20.50
N TYR A 765 29.54 -5.02 20.71
CA TYR A 765 30.30 -4.02 19.96
C TYR A 765 31.80 -4.12 20.25
N ALA A 766 32.20 -4.21 21.53
CA ALA A 766 33.60 -4.28 21.93
C ALA A 766 34.32 -5.49 21.32
N LYS A 767 33.65 -6.64 21.28
CA LYS A 767 34.21 -7.88 20.73
C LYS A 767 34.42 -7.81 19.21
N GLU A 768 33.54 -7.13 18.49
CA GLU A 768 33.64 -6.99 17.04
C GLU A 768 34.60 -5.88 16.61
N GLU A 769 34.55 -4.71 17.27
CA GLU A 769 35.16 -3.47 16.78
C GLU A 769 36.34 -2.94 17.62
N LEU A 770 36.62 -3.47 18.81
CA LEU A 770 37.76 -3.01 19.64
C LEU A 770 38.92 -4.02 19.62
N ASN A 771 40.15 -3.55 19.89
CA ASN A 771 41.28 -4.46 20.06
C ASN A 771 41.16 -5.20 21.40
N PRO A 772 41.56 -6.49 21.50
CA PRO A 772 41.50 -7.23 22.76
C PRO A 772 42.24 -6.55 23.93
N SER A 773 43.28 -5.75 23.65
CA SER A 773 44.04 -4.98 24.64
C SER A 773 43.28 -3.79 25.24
N GLN A 774 42.23 -3.32 24.56
CA GLN A 774 41.36 -2.21 25.01
C GLN A 774 40.23 -2.70 25.92
N ILE A 775 39.93 -4.00 25.91
CA ILE A 775 38.82 -4.60 26.66
C ILE A 775 39.31 -4.98 28.06
N ASP A 776 39.22 -4.03 28.99
CA ASP A 776 39.46 -4.25 30.42
C ASP A 776 38.17 -4.09 31.23
N LYS A 777 38.23 -4.47 32.52
CA LYS A 777 37.08 -4.32 33.41
C LYS A 777 36.88 -2.84 33.74
N SER A 778 35.80 -2.25 33.24
CA SER A 778 35.38 -0.89 33.56
C SER A 778 34.45 -0.87 34.77
N GLU A 779 34.59 0.15 35.62
CA GLU A 779 33.61 0.49 36.67
C GLU A 779 32.97 1.84 36.31
N LEU A 780 31.70 2.00 36.65
CA LEU A 780 30.93 3.21 36.37
C LEU A 780 30.72 3.98 37.67
N ASP A 781 31.25 5.21 37.75
CA ASP A 781 31.16 6.09 38.91
C ASP A 781 30.33 7.33 38.54
N LEU A 782 29.00 7.21 38.61
CA LEU A 782 28.01 8.23 38.21
C LEU A 782 27.62 9.17 39.35
#